data_AF-A0A5C8R2B9-F1
#
_entry.id   AF-A0A5C8R2B9-F1
#
_cell.length_a   1.000
_cell.length_b   1.000
_cell.length_c   1.000
_cell.angle_alpha   90.00
_cell.angle_beta   90.00
_cell.angle_gamma   90.00
#
_symmetry.space_group_name_H-M   'P 1'
#
loop_
_entity.id
_entity.type
_entity.pdbx_description
1 polymer ?
#
loop_
_entity_poly.entity_id
_entity_poly.type
_entity_poly.pdbx_seq_one_letter_code
_entity_poly.pdbx_strand_id
1 'polypeptide(L)'
;MKLRTTILATTASVTLLGLGNSQPVYANSTTSSQVESLKSEFIKAKREYEQAKSIYDNALSSSPSNTIILSDKYIKALKTAFSDFNISQTERDSAKSILQSESLRLKNQNSFHKDVADEGERLDVNNLPLAVRQELSFFAQDLINQVRSQVGTPRVSVSISALDFADKVAKAYVQDNWGWHKMSVSGTLGHDATGINHVAREYGLPTTNSEEEKKGEQNYENLASRLPGFKTANKAQLKEAIYIGMIEFMFNDTEWMHAQSIAGLNWGNVNSKDYFGLSFSSRSSVSSAHFITVSQEDVKRASKSSFSTAAVSDPTSVNRRQAIKKLEEDYKAKEKIYQDFQKQADSKGSQGQSNQGSATVTEPSKPSAGSAEPTKSIENTSDLRDQWKQEGSYWYYFDRAGKALVNSWKGNYYLKSNGVMARNEWVYDTNYKAWYYLKSDGSYAQNSWQGSYYLKSDGKMAQSEWLYDSSYKAWYYLKSDGSYAQNSWQGSYYLKSDGKMAQSEWLYDSSYKAWYYLKSDGSYAQNSWQGSYYLKSDGKMAQSEWLYDSSYKAWYYLKSDGSYAQNSWQGSYYLKSDGKMAQSEWLYDSSYKAWYYLKSDGSYLRDQWFKDGSAWYYLKADGKMAQNETIGAYYLDYSGKWIS
;
A
#
# COMPACT_ATOMS: atom_id res chain seq x y z
N MET A 1 15.18 30.81 -40.42
CA MET A 1 15.99 29.80 -39.69
C MET A 1 15.05 28.76 -39.11
N LYS A 2 14.77 27.68 -39.84
CA LYS A 2 13.99 26.52 -39.39
C LYS A 2 14.80 25.30 -39.79
N LEU A 3 15.33 24.56 -38.80
CA LEU A 3 15.99 23.29 -39.03
C LEU A 3 15.02 22.19 -38.60
N ARG A 4 14.57 21.41 -39.59
CA ARG A 4 13.95 20.09 -39.41
C ARG A 4 15.08 19.08 -39.48
N THR A 5 15.21 18.23 -38.47
CA THR A 5 16.15 17.10 -38.48
C THR A 5 15.40 15.84 -38.86
N THR A 6 15.75 15.28 -40.01
CA THR A 6 15.28 14.00 -40.55
C THR A 6 16.22 12.89 -40.04
N ILE A 7 15.66 11.80 -39.53
CA ILE A 7 16.39 10.58 -39.13
C ILE A 7 16.59 9.72 -40.39
N LEU A 8 17.84 9.44 -40.74
CA LEU A 8 18.25 8.50 -41.79
C LEU A 8 18.66 7.18 -41.14
N ALA A 9 18.00 6.09 -41.52
CA ALA A 9 18.46 4.72 -41.33
C ALA A 9 19.22 4.30 -42.59
N THR A 10 20.52 4.06 -42.48
CA THR A 10 21.35 3.52 -43.56
C THR A 10 21.65 2.04 -43.29
N THR A 11 21.11 1.19 -44.17
CA THR A 11 21.50 -0.20 -44.37
C THR A 11 22.91 -0.26 -44.97
N ALA A 12 23.80 -1.05 -44.38
CA ALA A 12 25.09 -1.39 -44.97
C ALA A 12 24.98 -2.77 -45.66
N SER A 13 25.17 -2.76 -46.98
CA SER A 13 25.36 -3.94 -47.83
C SER A 13 26.79 -4.45 -47.72
N VAL A 14 26.97 -5.78 -47.63
CA VAL A 14 28.27 -6.42 -47.87
C VAL A 14 28.18 -7.15 -49.21
N THR A 15 29.03 -6.71 -50.14
CA THR A 15 29.21 -7.28 -51.48
C THR A 15 30.14 -8.49 -51.39
N LEU A 16 29.70 -9.62 -51.94
CA LEU A 16 30.45 -10.87 -52.04
C LEU A 16 31.19 -10.91 -53.41
N LEU A 17 32.50 -11.18 -53.39
CA LEU A 17 33.30 -11.58 -54.56
C LEU A 17 34.21 -12.75 -54.13
N GLY A 18 34.14 -13.88 -54.85
CA GLY A 18 35.11 -14.97 -54.75
C GLY A 18 34.50 -16.36 -54.82
N LEU A 19 34.60 -16.99 -55.99
CA LEU A 19 34.13 -18.33 -56.35
C LEU A 19 34.82 -19.45 -55.57
N GLY A 20 34.05 -20.49 -55.22
CA GLY A 20 34.54 -21.78 -54.74
C GLY A 20 33.37 -22.76 -54.51
N ASN A 21 33.02 -23.52 -55.54
CA ASN A 21 31.90 -24.47 -55.54
C ASN A 21 32.02 -25.53 -54.43
N SER A 22 31.13 -25.47 -53.46
CA SER A 22 30.55 -26.64 -52.80
C SER A 22 29.16 -26.25 -52.31
N GLN A 23 28.11 -26.98 -52.69
CA GLN A 23 26.78 -26.76 -52.14
C GLN A 23 26.77 -27.15 -50.66
N PRO A 24 26.18 -26.34 -49.77
CA PRO A 24 25.57 -26.84 -48.56
C PRO A 24 24.04 -26.70 -48.64
N VAL A 25 23.40 -27.78 -48.22
CA VAL A 25 21.96 -27.95 -48.03
C VAL A 25 21.40 -26.84 -47.13
N TYR A 26 20.36 -26.14 -47.59
CA TYR A 26 19.56 -25.25 -46.75
C TYR A 26 18.72 -26.08 -45.77
N ALA A 27 19.09 -26.09 -44.50
CA ALA A 27 18.24 -26.56 -43.41
C ALA A 27 17.51 -25.36 -42.77
N ASN A 28 16.19 -25.50 -42.69
CA ASN A 28 15.17 -24.57 -42.17
C ASN A 28 15.56 -23.71 -40.96
N SER A 29 15.35 -22.39 -41.06
CA SER A 29 15.44 -21.42 -39.95
C SER A 29 14.14 -21.25 -39.14
N THR A 30 13.13 -22.10 -39.34
CA THR A 30 11.78 -21.93 -38.75
C THR A 30 11.56 -22.65 -37.41
N THR A 31 12.52 -23.43 -36.91
CA THR A 31 12.34 -24.31 -35.72
C THR A 31 12.86 -23.73 -34.39
N SER A 32 13.87 -22.85 -34.39
CA SER A 32 14.49 -22.38 -33.14
C SER A 32 13.61 -21.39 -32.36
N SER A 33 12.99 -20.43 -33.04
CA SER A 33 12.15 -19.40 -32.40
C SER A 33 10.86 -19.98 -31.79
N GLN A 34 10.27 -20.99 -32.43
CA GLN A 34 9.08 -21.67 -31.92
C GLN A 34 9.39 -22.53 -30.68
N VAL A 35 10.56 -23.15 -30.63
CA VAL A 35 11.01 -23.94 -29.47
C VAL A 35 11.35 -23.03 -28.29
N GLU A 36 11.97 -21.88 -28.53
CA GLU A 36 12.24 -20.88 -27.48
C GLU A 36 10.95 -20.25 -26.93
N SER A 37 9.97 -19.94 -27.79
CA SER A 37 8.65 -19.45 -27.36
C SER A 37 7.92 -20.48 -26.49
N LEU A 38 7.92 -21.75 -26.89
CA LEU A 38 7.29 -22.83 -26.12
C LEU A 38 7.96 -23.06 -24.76
N LYS A 39 9.29 -22.94 -24.67
CA LYS A 39 10.01 -23.01 -23.39
C LYS A 39 9.65 -21.85 -22.47
N SER A 40 9.54 -20.63 -23.00
CA SER A 40 9.11 -19.45 -22.25
C SER A 40 7.67 -19.61 -21.72
N GLU A 41 6.75 -20.06 -22.56
CA GLU A 41 5.35 -20.32 -22.20
C GLU A 41 5.19 -21.43 -21.17
N PHE A 42 5.98 -22.51 -21.28
CA PHE A 42 6.03 -23.57 -20.27
C PHE A 42 6.51 -23.07 -18.91
N ILE A 43 7.59 -22.28 -18.86
CA ILE A 43 8.12 -21.70 -17.61
C ILE A 43 7.08 -20.76 -16.98
N LYS A 44 6.40 -19.95 -17.79
CA LYS A 44 5.33 -19.07 -17.35
C LYS A 44 4.15 -19.86 -16.77
N ALA A 45 3.66 -20.87 -17.50
CA ALA A 45 2.54 -21.71 -17.06
C ALA A 45 2.86 -22.45 -15.74
N LYS A 46 4.10 -22.96 -15.61
CA LYS A 46 4.58 -23.59 -14.36
C LYS A 46 4.55 -22.62 -13.19
N ARG A 47 5.09 -21.41 -13.37
CA ARG A 47 5.12 -20.36 -12.33
C ARG A 47 3.72 -19.95 -11.90
N GLU A 48 2.82 -19.74 -12.85
CA GLU A 48 1.44 -19.35 -12.56
C GLU A 48 0.68 -20.46 -11.80
N TYR A 49 0.88 -21.73 -12.17
CA TYR A 49 0.35 -22.88 -11.43
C TYR A 49 0.92 -22.94 -10.00
N GLU A 50 2.24 -22.91 -9.84
CA GLU A 50 2.89 -23.01 -8.53
C GLU A 50 2.47 -21.87 -7.60
N GLN A 51 2.33 -20.65 -8.14
CA GLN A 51 1.85 -19.49 -7.41
C GLN A 51 0.39 -19.65 -6.96
N ALA A 52 -0.51 -20.03 -7.87
CA ALA A 52 -1.92 -20.22 -7.54
C ALA A 52 -2.14 -21.36 -6.55
N LYS A 53 -1.39 -22.46 -6.70
CA LYS A 53 -1.41 -23.57 -5.76
C LYS A 53 -0.93 -23.17 -4.38
N SER A 54 0.15 -22.39 -4.28
CA SER A 54 0.64 -21.85 -3.01
C SER A 54 -0.40 -20.95 -2.33
N ILE A 55 -1.08 -20.08 -3.08
CA ILE A 55 -2.16 -19.23 -2.56
C ILE A 55 -3.31 -20.07 -2.01
N TYR A 56 -3.74 -21.11 -2.75
CA TYR A 56 -4.78 -22.04 -2.30
C TYR A 56 -4.38 -22.80 -1.03
N ASP A 57 -3.18 -23.40 -1.00
CA ASP A 57 -2.68 -24.17 0.13
C ASP A 57 -2.54 -23.28 1.40
N ASN A 58 -2.11 -22.02 1.23
CA ASN A 58 -2.09 -21.01 2.29
C ASN A 58 -3.49 -20.63 2.79
N ALA A 59 -4.47 -20.47 1.89
CA ALA A 59 -5.85 -20.17 2.28
C ALA A 59 -6.50 -21.34 3.03
N LEU A 60 -6.16 -22.58 2.68
CA LEU A 60 -6.65 -23.79 3.34
C LEU A 60 -6.03 -24.01 4.73
N SER A 61 -4.74 -23.75 4.87
CA SER A 61 -3.99 -23.95 6.12
C SER A 61 -4.10 -22.78 7.10
N SER A 62 -4.45 -21.58 6.61
CA SER A 62 -4.68 -20.41 7.47
C SER A 62 -6.07 -20.45 8.11
N SER A 63 -6.12 -20.15 9.40
CA SER A 63 -7.35 -19.81 10.13
C SER A 63 -7.10 -18.50 10.90
N PRO A 64 -6.94 -17.38 10.18
CA PRO A 64 -6.56 -16.11 10.79
C PRO A 64 -7.64 -15.67 11.77
N SER A 65 -7.25 -15.47 13.02
CA SER A 65 -8.09 -14.97 14.09
C SER A 65 -7.53 -13.64 14.55
N ASN A 66 -8.28 -12.56 14.32
CA ASN A 66 -7.92 -11.23 14.79
C ASN A 66 -8.42 -11.08 16.23
N THR A 67 -7.55 -10.61 17.13
CA THR A 67 -7.91 -10.44 18.54
C THR A 67 -7.67 -9.02 19.02
N ILE A 68 -8.48 -8.56 19.97
CA ILE A 68 -8.24 -7.32 20.72
C ILE A 68 -8.04 -7.68 22.18
N ILE A 69 -6.85 -7.41 22.71
CA ILE A 69 -6.45 -7.71 24.08
C ILE A 69 -6.39 -6.40 24.87
N LEU A 70 -7.03 -6.38 26.03
CA LEU A 70 -6.97 -5.32 27.04
C LEU A 70 -6.22 -5.80 28.28
N SER A 71 -5.65 -4.88 29.07
CA SER A 71 -5.15 -5.20 30.40
C SER A 71 -6.22 -4.92 31.47
N ASP A 72 -6.17 -5.65 32.58
CA ASP A 72 -7.04 -5.39 33.74
C ASP A 72 -6.91 -3.94 34.23
N LYS A 73 -5.68 -3.41 34.18
CA LYS A 73 -5.38 -2.02 34.54
C LYS A 73 -6.11 -1.03 33.62
N TYR A 74 -6.09 -1.28 32.31
CA TYR A 74 -6.78 -0.48 31.31
C TYR A 74 -8.31 -0.55 31.51
N ILE A 75 -8.86 -1.76 31.66
CA ILE A 75 -10.31 -1.98 31.86
C ILE A 75 -10.80 -1.24 33.11
N LYS A 76 -10.07 -1.37 34.23
CA LYS A 76 -10.42 -0.69 35.49
C LYS A 76 -10.39 0.83 35.31
N ALA A 77 -9.34 1.36 34.70
CA ALA A 77 -9.22 2.79 34.46
C ALA A 77 -10.33 3.32 33.54
N LEU A 78 -10.72 2.55 32.51
CA LEU A 78 -11.79 2.94 31.58
C LEU A 78 -13.14 3.03 32.31
N LYS A 79 -13.45 2.02 33.14
CA LYS A 79 -14.65 2.03 34.00
C LYS A 79 -14.65 3.19 34.99
N THR A 80 -13.54 3.45 35.68
CA THR A 80 -13.42 4.58 36.61
C THR A 80 -13.64 5.91 35.89
N ALA A 81 -13.01 6.10 34.72
CA ALA A 81 -13.10 7.35 33.99
C ALA A 81 -14.50 7.65 33.43
N PHE A 82 -15.28 6.63 33.05
CA PHE A 82 -16.52 6.78 32.26
C PHE A 82 -17.76 6.09 32.84
N SER A 83 -17.69 5.46 34.01
CA SER A 83 -18.86 4.81 34.62
C SER A 83 -19.02 5.08 36.12
N ASP A 84 -17.96 5.57 36.78
CA ASP A 84 -18.05 5.99 38.17
C ASP A 84 -18.31 7.51 38.25
N PHE A 85 -19.48 7.85 38.80
CA PHE A 85 -19.91 9.24 39.01
C PHE A 85 -19.76 9.72 40.45
N ASN A 86 -19.33 8.84 41.36
CA ASN A 86 -19.15 9.17 42.77
C ASN A 86 -17.69 9.56 43.11
N ILE A 87 -16.82 9.59 42.11
CA ILE A 87 -15.39 9.94 42.27
C ILE A 87 -15.13 11.42 42.00
N SER A 88 -14.04 11.92 42.59
CA SER A 88 -13.53 13.26 42.34
C SER A 88 -12.97 13.41 40.91
N GLN A 89 -12.84 14.66 40.44
CA GLN A 89 -12.19 14.95 39.16
C GLN A 89 -10.73 14.48 39.15
N THR A 90 -10.01 14.61 40.27
CA THR A 90 -8.62 14.15 40.42
C THR A 90 -8.48 12.64 40.21
N GLU A 91 -9.42 11.84 40.74
CA GLU A 91 -9.44 10.39 40.53
C GLU A 91 -9.75 10.05 39.06
N ARG A 92 -10.66 10.79 38.44
CA ARG A 92 -11.00 10.64 37.02
C ARG A 92 -9.79 10.95 36.12
N ASP A 93 -9.06 12.01 36.42
CA ASP A 93 -7.85 12.41 35.68
C ASP A 93 -6.72 11.38 35.88
N SER A 94 -6.57 10.85 37.09
CA SER A 94 -5.63 9.76 37.38
C SER A 94 -5.95 8.49 36.57
N ALA A 95 -7.23 8.15 36.43
CA ALA A 95 -7.66 7.04 35.58
C ALA A 95 -7.31 7.31 34.09
N LYS A 96 -7.53 8.53 33.59
CA LYS A 96 -7.13 8.90 32.22
C LYS A 96 -5.62 8.83 31.99
N SER A 97 -4.79 9.24 32.96
CA SER A 97 -3.33 9.06 32.87
C SER A 97 -2.93 7.59 32.79
N ILE A 98 -3.65 6.69 33.49
CA ILE A 98 -3.44 5.24 33.35
C ILE A 98 -3.78 4.78 31.92
N LEU A 99 -4.94 5.19 31.38
CA LEU A 99 -5.34 4.86 30.01
C LEU A 99 -4.28 5.31 29.00
N GLN A 100 -3.79 6.53 29.12
CA GLN A 100 -2.71 7.07 28.29
C GLN A 100 -1.43 6.23 28.39
N SER A 101 -0.99 5.90 29.61
CA SER A 101 0.23 5.12 29.83
C SER A 101 0.17 3.70 29.25
N GLU A 102 -1.01 3.08 29.25
CA GLU A 102 -1.22 1.72 28.77
C GLU A 102 -1.45 1.66 27.26
N SER A 103 -1.90 2.77 26.65
CA SER A 103 -2.34 2.82 25.26
C SER A 103 -1.25 2.39 24.27
N LEU A 104 -0.03 2.96 24.34
CA LEU A 104 1.06 2.60 23.43
C LEU A 104 1.45 1.11 23.54
N ARG A 105 1.51 0.60 24.77
CA ARG A 105 1.85 -0.81 25.04
C ARG A 105 0.80 -1.74 24.42
N LEU A 106 -0.47 -1.43 24.60
CA LEU A 106 -1.59 -2.23 24.08
C LEU A 106 -1.71 -2.11 22.55
N LYS A 107 -1.47 -0.93 21.96
CA LYS A 107 -1.38 -0.78 20.50
C LYS A 107 -0.35 -1.73 19.91
N ASN A 108 0.85 -1.80 20.50
CA ASN A 108 1.94 -2.64 20.00
C ASN A 108 1.75 -4.15 20.25
N GLN A 109 0.88 -4.54 21.18
CA GLN A 109 0.57 -5.95 21.46
C GLN A 109 -0.48 -6.54 20.53
N ASN A 110 -1.31 -5.71 19.92
CA ASN A 110 -2.40 -6.13 19.08
C ASN A 110 -2.00 -5.99 17.60
N SER A 111 -2.07 -7.08 16.84
CA SER A 111 -1.68 -7.12 15.43
C SER A 111 -2.77 -7.69 14.53
N PHE A 112 -2.95 -7.07 13.36
CA PHE A 112 -3.85 -7.60 12.33
C PHE A 112 -3.27 -8.87 11.69
N HIS A 113 -4.10 -9.92 11.60
CA HIS A 113 -3.82 -11.16 10.90
C HIS A 113 -4.66 -11.24 9.63
N LYS A 114 -3.98 -11.09 8.50
CA LYS A 114 -4.58 -11.09 7.16
C LYS A 114 -5.01 -12.50 6.74
N ASP A 115 -6.18 -12.59 6.09
CA ASP A 115 -6.63 -13.80 5.40
C ASP A 115 -6.37 -13.72 3.90
N VAL A 116 -5.62 -14.68 3.37
CA VAL A 116 -5.31 -14.77 1.94
C VAL A 116 -6.58 -14.96 1.12
N ALA A 117 -7.61 -15.60 1.68
CA ALA A 117 -8.91 -15.77 1.01
C ALA A 117 -9.64 -14.44 0.72
N ASP A 118 -9.24 -13.35 1.39
CA ASP A 118 -9.84 -12.02 1.25
C ASP A 118 -9.08 -11.10 0.28
N GLU A 119 -7.97 -11.55 -0.31
CA GLU A 119 -7.10 -10.72 -1.18
C GLU A 119 -7.58 -10.58 -2.63
N GLY A 120 -8.65 -11.30 -3.00
CA GLY A 120 -9.14 -11.42 -4.38
C GLY A 120 -9.72 -10.12 -4.99
N GLU A 121 -11.03 -10.12 -5.22
CA GLU A 121 -11.71 -9.06 -5.98
C GLU A 121 -11.56 -7.67 -5.32
N ARG A 122 -11.28 -6.66 -6.15
CA ARG A 122 -11.27 -5.25 -5.74
C ARG A 122 -12.66 -4.65 -5.94
N LEU A 123 -13.22 -4.15 -4.86
CA LEU A 123 -14.57 -3.59 -4.81
C LEU A 123 -14.51 -2.06 -4.77
N ASP A 124 -15.50 -1.41 -5.37
CA ASP A 124 -15.73 0.02 -5.17
C ASP A 124 -16.15 0.27 -3.72
N VAL A 125 -15.35 1.06 -3.00
CA VAL A 125 -15.56 1.32 -1.57
C VAL A 125 -16.86 2.07 -1.31
N ASN A 126 -17.31 2.91 -2.26
CA ASN A 126 -18.56 3.67 -2.13
C ASN A 126 -19.80 2.88 -2.57
N ASN A 127 -19.62 1.65 -3.09
CA ASN A 127 -20.70 0.83 -3.61
C ASN A 127 -20.50 -0.64 -3.26
N LEU A 128 -20.28 -0.92 -1.98
CA LEU A 128 -20.07 -2.29 -1.50
C LEU A 128 -21.36 -3.12 -1.57
N PRO A 129 -21.32 -4.33 -2.17
CA PRO A 129 -22.45 -5.24 -2.17
C PRO A 129 -22.93 -5.57 -0.76
N LEU A 130 -24.24 -5.80 -0.57
CA LEU A 130 -24.83 -6.10 0.74
C LEU A 130 -24.13 -7.25 1.45
N ALA A 131 -23.84 -8.35 0.73
CA ALA A 131 -23.15 -9.51 1.29
C ALA A 131 -21.75 -9.16 1.86
N VAL A 132 -21.06 -8.21 1.24
CA VAL A 132 -19.76 -7.72 1.72
C VAL A 132 -19.92 -6.81 2.93
N ARG A 133 -20.86 -5.85 2.90
CA ARG A 133 -21.15 -4.99 4.07
C ARG A 133 -21.54 -5.83 5.29
N GLN A 134 -22.34 -6.86 5.08
CA GLN A 134 -22.74 -7.81 6.11
C GLN A 134 -21.53 -8.57 6.67
N GLU A 135 -20.69 -9.17 5.83
CA GLU A 135 -19.46 -9.86 6.27
C GLU A 135 -18.53 -8.93 7.07
N LEU A 136 -18.30 -7.70 6.58
CA LEU A 136 -17.47 -6.71 7.26
C LEU A 136 -18.06 -6.27 8.60
N SER A 137 -19.39 -6.17 8.69
CA SER A 137 -20.08 -5.85 9.94
C SER A 137 -19.96 -6.98 10.96
N PHE A 138 -20.01 -8.25 10.54
CA PHE A 138 -19.77 -9.40 11.43
C PHE A 138 -18.32 -9.46 11.91
N PHE A 139 -17.36 -9.18 11.03
CA PHE A 139 -15.95 -9.06 11.41
C PHE A 139 -15.74 -7.98 12.49
N ALA A 140 -16.29 -6.78 12.29
CA ALA A 140 -16.23 -5.71 13.29
C ALA A 140 -16.99 -6.04 14.58
N GLN A 141 -18.18 -6.63 14.47
CA GLN A 141 -18.95 -7.11 15.62
C GLN A 141 -18.12 -8.08 16.48
N ASP A 142 -17.39 -9.01 15.86
CA ASP A 142 -16.56 -9.96 16.60
C ASP A 142 -15.51 -9.22 17.45
N LEU A 143 -14.76 -8.28 16.86
CA LEU A 143 -13.77 -7.47 17.57
C LEU A 143 -14.40 -6.66 18.72
N ILE A 144 -15.55 -6.01 18.48
CA ILE A 144 -16.30 -5.28 19.52
C ILE A 144 -16.71 -6.23 20.65
N ASN A 145 -17.22 -7.41 20.30
CA ASN A 145 -17.69 -8.36 21.30
C ASN A 145 -16.55 -9.02 22.09
N GLN A 146 -15.34 -9.14 21.53
CA GLN A 146 -14.16 -9.52 22.29
C GLN A 146 -13.81 -8.46 23.36
N VAL A 147 -13.87 -7.17 22.99
CA VAL A 147 -13.69 -6.06 23.94
C VAL A 147 -14.76 -6.10 25.02
N ARG A 148 -16.05 -6.14 24.65
CA ARG A 148 -17.16 -6.15 25.60
C ARG A 148 -17.15 -7.37 26.53
N SER A 149 -16.70 -8.52 26.03
CA SER A 149 -16.51 -9.71 26.87
C SER A 149 -15.44 -9.51 27.96
N GLN A 150 -14.33 -8.85 27.65
CA GLN A 150 -13.28 -8.54 28.63
C GLN A 150 -13.75 -7.48 29.65
N VAL A 151 -14.50 -6.48 29.18
CA VAL A 151 -15.03 -5.41 30.03
C VAL A 151 -16.20 -5.91 30.89
N GLY A 152 -16.94 -6.93 30.45
CA GLY A 152 -18.11 -7.46 31.12
C GLY A 152 -19.40 -6.70 30.79
N THR A 153 -19.54 -6.23 29.55
CA THR A 153 -20.73 -5.51 29.04
C THR A 153 -21.50 -6.33 27.99
N PRO A 154 -22.79 -6.04 27.74
CA PRO A 154 -23.61 -6.77 26.78
C PRO A 154 -23.07 -6.71 25.34
N ARG A 155 -23.17 -7.83 24.63
CA ARG A 155 -22.71 -7.97 23.23
C ARG A 155 -23.56 -7.15 22.25
N VAL A 156 -22.94 -6.66 21.18
CA VAL A 156 -23.65 -6.10 20.02
C VAL A 156 -24.09 -7.20 19.06
N SER A 157 -25.14 -6.94 18.29
CA SER A 157 -25.66 -7.83 17.26
C SER A 157 -25.92 -7.10 15.94
N VAL A 158 -25.53 -7.68 14.80
CA VAL A 158 -25.83 -7.13 13.48
C VAL A 158 -27.32 -7.28 13.17
N SER A 159 -27.95 -6.17 12.77
CA SER A 159 -29.34 -6.15 12.29
C SER A 159 -29.46 -5.53 10.91
N ILE A 160 -30.57 -5.83 10.22
CA ILE A 160 -30.78 -5.37 8.84
C ILE A 160 -30.86 -3.83 8.75
N SER A 161 -31.53 -3.17 9.70
CA SER A 161 -31.63 -1.72 9.70
C SER A 161 -30.34 -1.04 10.15
N ALA A 162 -29.53 -1.65 11.02
CA ALA A 162 -28.23 -1.09 11.36
C ALA A 162 -27.26 -1.15 10.16
N LEU A 163 -27.29 -2.23 9.36
CA LEU A 163 -26.54 -2.34 8.11
C LEU A 163 -26.94 -1.27 7.09
N ASP A 164 -28.24 -1.04 6.92
CA ASP A 164 -28.75 0.00 6.02
C ASP A 164 -28.43 1.40 6.53
N PHE A 165 -28.60 1.65 7.84
CA PHE A 165 -28.22 2.91 8.47
C PHE A 165 -26.76 3.24 8.20
N ALA A 166 -25.84 2.30 8.45
CA ALA A 166 -24.40 2.51 8.20
C ALA A 166 -24.10 2.83 6.73
N ASP A 167 -24.80 2.19 5.79
CA ASP A 167 -24.65 2.46 4.36
C ASP A 167 -25.19 3.83 3.96
N LYS A 168 -26.32 4.25 4.53
CA LYS A 168 -26.87 5.60 4.31
C LYS A 168 -25.98 6.69 4.89
N VAL A 169 -25.40 6.48 6.08
CA VAL A 169 -24.41 7.41 6.66
C VAL A 169 -23.19 7.52 5.76
N ALA A 170 -22.62 6.38 5.34
CA ALA A 170 -21.50 6.38 4.41
C ALA A 170 -21.81 7.16 3.12
N LYS A 171 -23.02 7.02 2.56
CA LYS A 171 -23.49 7.77 1.39
C LYS A 171 -23.65 9.27 1.68
N ALA A 172 -24.13 9.65 2.86
CA ALA A 172 -24.22 11.07 3.26
C ALA A 172 -22.82 11.73 3.26
N TYR A 173 -21.82 11.07 3.88
CA TYR A 173 -20.43 11.54 3.85
C TYR A 173 -19.88 11.73 2.42
N VAL A 174 -20.28 10.88 1.47
CA VAL A 174 -19.89 11.03 0.06
C VAL A 174 -20.63 12.19 -0.61
N GLN A 175 -21.94 12.31 -0.38
CA GLN A 175 -22.78 13.37 -0.94
C GLN A 175 -22.31 14.76 -0.49
N ASP A 176 -21.99 14.90 0.79
CA ASP A 176 -21.54 16.16 1.39
C ASP A 176 -20.04 16.42 1.15
N ASN A 177 -19.35 15.44 0.54
CA ASN A 177 -17.90 15.41 0.37
C ASN A 177 -17.17 15.71 1.70
N TRP A 178 -17.67 15.10 2.80
CA TRP A 178 -17.23 15.41 4.16
C TRP A 178 -15.81 14.86 4.42
N GLY A 179 -14.86 15.77 4.52
CA GLY A 179 -13.45 15.47 4.77
C GLY A 179 -12.71 16.71 5.28
N TRP A 180 -11.37 16.65 5.39
CA TRP A 180 -10.57 17.68 6.06
C TRP A 180 -10.85 19.12 5.59
N HIS A 181 -11.01 19.32 4.27
CA HIS A 181 -11.34 20.64 3.73
C HIS A 181 -12.72 21.12 4.21
N LYS A 182 -13.76 20.28 4.11
CA LYS A 182 -15.12 20.62 4.55
C LYS A 182 -15.19 20.93 6.04
N MET A 183 -14.49 20.15 6.87
CA MET A 183 -14.37 20.38 8.31
C MET A 183 -13.69 21.73 8.59
N SER A 184 -12.61 22.03 7.86
CA SER A 184 -11.89 23.30 8.00
C SER A 184 -12.73 24.52 7.62
N VAL A 185 -13.53 24.45 6.55
CA VAL A 185 -14.34 25.60 6.08
C VAL A 185 -15.65 25.76 6.85
N SER A 186 -16.23 24.68 7.37
CA SER A 186 -17.45 24.74 8.18
C SER A 186 -17.19 25.10 9.64
N GLY A 187 -15.96 24.91 10.13
CA GLY A 187 -15.63 25.06 11.55
C GLY A 187 -16.13 23.92 12.43
N THR A 188 -16.71 22.87 11.83
CA THR A 188 -17.19 21.67 12.50
C THR A 188 -16.08 20.61 12.53
N LEU A 189 -15.77 20.09 13.72
CA LEU A 189 -14.76 19.05 13.92
C LEU A 189 -15.41 17.67 14.02
N GLY A 190 -14.70 16.64 13.55
CA GLY A 190 -15.13 15.24 13.62
C GLY A 190 -16.18 14.85 12.58
N HIS A 191 -17.39 14.55 13.07
CA HIS A 191 -18.42 13.81 12.34
C HIS A 191 -19.25 14.68 11.40
N ASP A 192 -19.78 14.07 10.34
CA ASP A 192 -20.89 14.62 9.56
C ASP A 192 -22.21 14.45 10.34
N ALA A 193 -22.37 15.22 11.41
CA ALA A 193 -23.53 15.11 12.29
C ALA A 193 -24.85 15.42 11.55
N THR A 194 -24.81 16.30 10.53
CA THR A 194 -25.98 16.62 9.71
C THR A 194 -26.44 15.39 8.92
N GLY A 195 -25.53 14.72 8.22
CA GLY A 195 -25.81 13.48 7.50
C GLY A 195 -26.30 12.37 8.44
N ILE A 196 -25.63 12.17 9.58
CA ILE A 196 -26.00 11.13 10.56
C ILE A 196 -27.39 11.37 11.14
N ASN A 197 -27.68 12.59 11.58
CA ASN A 197 -28.99 12.92 12.14
C ASN A 197 -30.10 12.89 11.08
N HIS A 198 -29.79 13.22 9.81
CA HIS A 198 -30.74 13.03 8.72
C HIS A 198 -31.16 11.55 8.60
N VAL A 199 -30.20 10.63 8.56
CA VAL A 199 -30.47 9.18 8.50
C VAL A 199 -31.23 8.71 9.74
N ALA A 200 -30.87 9.18 10.94
CA ALA A 200 -31.59 8.85 12.17
C ALA A 200 -33.08 9.25 12.11
N ARG A 201 -33.39 10.44 11.58
CA ARG A 201 -34.77 10.93 11.41
C ARG A 201 -35.59 10.11 10.41
N GLU A 202 -34.96 9.54 9.38
CA GLU A 202 -35.64 8.60 8.48
C GLU A 202 -36.22 7.42 9.26
N TYR A 203 -35.44 6.88 10.18
CA TYR A 203 -35.81 5.78 11.07
C TYR A 203 -36.66 6.19 12.28
N GLY A 204 -36.87 7.50 12.48
CA GLY A 204 -37.58 8.06 13.61
C GLY A 204 -36.79 8.03 14.92
N LEU A 205 -35.49 7.73 14.88
CA LEU A 205 -34.62 7.62 16.05
C LEU A 205 -34.29 9.01 16.65
N PRO A 206 -33.96 9.10 17.95
CA PRO A 206 -33.58 10.37 18.59
C PRO A 206 -32.38 11.06 17.93
N THR A 207 -32.35 12.38 17.86
CA THR A 207 -31.19 13.14 17.35
C THR A 207 -30.71 14.16 18.35
N THR A 208 -29.48 14.62 18.18
CA THR A 208 -28.99 15.83 18.86
C THR A 208 -29.81 17.05 18.41
N ASN A 209 -29.78 18.10 19.23
CA ASN A 209 -30.44 19.37 18.89
C ASN A 209 -29.61 20.17 17.88
N SER A 210 -30.18 21.24 17.32
CA SER A 210 -29.52 22.01 16.25
C SER A 210 -28.21 22.69 16.65
N GLU A 211 -28.00 23.00 17.94
CA GLU A 211 -26.74 23.62 18.40
C GLU A 211 -25.64 22.58 18.61
N GLU A 212 -26.00 21.40 19.11
CA GLU A 212 -25.12 20.23 19.21
C GLU A 212 -24.71 19.73 17.82
N GLU A 213 -25.66 19.63 16.89
CA GLU A 213 -25.44 19.20 15.50
C GLU A 213 -24.42 20.11 14.78
N LYS A 214 -24.49 21.43 14.97
CA LYS A 214 -23.51 22.39 14.41
C LYS A 214 -22.08 22.15 14.91
N LYS A 215 -21.94 21.62 16.14
CA LYS A 215 -20.65 21.28 16.75
C LYS A 215 -20.13 19.90 16.32
N GLY A 216 -20.89 19.16 15.50
CA GLY A 216 -20.54 17.82 15.06
C GLY A 216 -20.99 16.72 16.03
N GLU A 217 -21.86 17.03 17.01
CA GLU A 217 -22.35 16.06 17.98
C GLU A 217 -23.46 15.17 17.40
N GLN A 218 -23.37 13.87 17.68
CA GLN A 218 -24.24 12.81 17.16
C GLN A 218 -24.25 11.60 18.12
N ASN A 219 -25.23 10.70 17.98
CA ASN A 219 -25.50 9.63 18.96
C ASN A 219 -25.09 8.20 18.55
N TYR A 220 -24.64 7.97 17.31
CA TYR A 220 -24.66 6.64 16.68
C TYR A 220 -23.30 6.13 16.18
N GLU A 221 -22.44 7.01 15.71
CA GLU A 221 -21.25 6.67 14.94
C GLU A 221 -19.97 6.72 15.80
N ASN A 222 -19.15 5.68 15.68
CA ASN A 222 -17.71 5.79 15.89
C ASN A 222 -17.03 5.88 14.51
N LEU A 223 -16.30 6.97 14.26
CA LEU A 223 -15.74 7.28 12.95
C LEU A 223 -14.24 6.97 12.90
N ALA A 224 -13.86 5.99 12.07
CA ALA A 224 -12.45 5.78 11.75
C ALA A 224 -12.12 6.55 10.47
N SER A 225 -11.53 7.74 10.59
CA SER A 225 -11.23 8.65 9.47
C SER A 225 -9.75 8.68 9.05
N ARG A 226 -8.85 8.13 9.86
CA ARG A 226 -7.40 8.05 9.58
C ARG A 226 -7.02 6.75 8.86
N LEU A 227 -7.79 6.40 7.84
CA LEU A 227 -7.58 5.19 7.06
C LEU A 227 -6.82 5.49 5.76
N PRO A 228 -6.09 4.52 5.18
CA PRO A 228 -5.49 4.70 3.86
C PRO A 228 -6.55 5.01 2.80
N GLY A 229 -6.21 5.89 1.85
CA GLY A 229 -7.13 6.34 0.81
C GLY A 229 -7.40 5.25 -0.24
N PHE A 230 -8.57 4.60 -0.17
CA PHE A 230 -8.96 3.54 -1.09
C PHE A 230 -10.16 3.97 -1.93
N LYS A 231 -9.99 4.22 -3.24
CA LYS A 231 -11.16 4.28 -4.16
C LYS A 231 -11.74 2.89 -4.39
N THR A 232 -10.86 1.89 -4.48
CA THR A 232 -11.20 0.47 -4.50
C THR A 232 -10.40 -0.26 -3.44
N ALA A 233 -10.92 -1.37 -2.93
CA ALA A 233 -10.23 -2.21 -1.95
C ALA A 233 -10.68 -3.67 -2.06
N ASN A 234 -9.80 -4.62 -1.72
CA ASN A 234 -10.22 -6.00 -1.48
C ASN A 234 -10.69 -6.17 -0.02
N LYS A 235 -11.28 -7.32 0.31
CA LYS A 235 -11.80 -7.57 1.67
C LYS A 235 -10.71 -7.56 2.73
N ALA A 236 -9.49 -7.99 2.39
CA ALA A 236 -8.36 -8.00 3.32
C ALA A 236 -8.01 -6.56 3.76
N GLN A 237 -7.93 -5.63 2.81
CA GLN A 237 -7.69 -4.21 3.07
C GLN A 237 -8.82 -3.56 3.89
N LEU A 238 -10.08 -3.92 3.62
CA LEU A 238 -11.22 -3.42 4.39
C LEU A 238 -11.22 -3.97 5.83
N LYS A 239 -10.92 -5.25 6.03
CA LYS A 239 -10.79 -5.85 7.38
C LYS A 239 -9.60 -5.26 8.16
N GLU A 240 -8.48 -5.01 7.48
CA GLU A 240 -7.33 -4.32 8.08
C GLU A 240 -7.72 -2.90 8.53
N ALA A 241 -8.44 -2.16 7.68
CA ALA A 241 -8.92 -0.83 8.02
C ALA A 241 -9.90 -0.82 9.23
N ILE A 242 -10.79 -1.80 9.32
CA ILE A 242 -11.65 -2.00 10.51
C ILE A 242 -10.80 -2.23 11.75
N TYR A 243 -9.81 -3.11 11.65
CA TYR A 243 -8.93 -3.46 12.76
C TYR A 243 -8.12 -2.24 13.23
N ILE A 244 -7.53 -1.48 12.31
CA ILE A 244 -6.83 -0.21 12.61
C ILE A 244 -7.79 0.76 13.31
N GLY A 245 -9.02 0.91 12.82
CA GLY A 245 -10.04 1.73 13.46
C GLY A 245 -10.33 1.30 14.89
N MET A 246 -10.48 -0.01 15.14
CA MET A 246 -10.68 -0.56 16.48
C MET A 246 -9.50 -0.28 17.43
N ILE A 247 -8.26 -0.41 16.96
CA ILE A 247 -7.06 -0.10 17.73
C ILE A 247 -7.00 1.40 18.08
N GLU A 248 -7.32 2.27 17.13
CA GLU A 248 -7.38 3.71 17.38
C GLU A 248 -8.51 4.08 18.35
N PHE A 249 -9.70 3.51 18.20
CA PHE A 249 -10.81 3.73 19.14
C PHE A 249 -10.47 3.30 20.55
N MET A 250 -9.88 2.11 20.70
CA MET A 250 -9.61 1.54 22.00
C MET A 250 -8.38 2.13 22.68
N PHE A 251 -7.38 2.61 21.93
CA PHE A 251 -6.09 2.97 22.50
C PHE A 251 -5.60 4.35 22.07
N ASN A 252 -6.48 5.27 21.67
CA ASN A 252 -6.12 6.68 21.55
C ASN A 252 -5.51 7.17 22.88
N ASP A 253 -4.42 7.94 22.81
CA ASP A 253 -3.66 8.42 23.97
C ASP A 253 -4.07 9.85 24.40
N THR A 254 -5.07 10.43 23.74
CA THR A 254 -5.54 11.80 23.99
C THR A 254 -7.02 11.88 24.37
N GLU A 255 -7.86 10.97 23.88
CA GLU A 255 -9.31 11.00 24.03
C GLU A 255 -9.86 9.56 24.02
N TRP A 256 -10.89 9.27 24.83
CA TRP A 256 -11.40 7.90 25.09
C TRP A 256 -12.93 7.76 24.99
N MET A 257 -13.63 8.71 24.37
CA MET A 257 -15.07 8.66 24.12
C MET A 257 -15.41 7.48 23.18
N HIS A 258 -14.55 7.22 22.19
CA HIS A 258 -14.67 6.02 21.34
C HIS A 258 -14.46 4.74 22.16
N ALA A 259 -13.41 4.68 22.99
CA ALA A 259 -13.12 3.52 23.82
C ALA A 259 -14.29 3.16 24.74
N GLN A 260 -14.90 4.15 25.42
CA GLN A 260 -16.05 3.89 26.29
C GLN A 260 -17.31 3.44 25.52
N SER A 261 -17.51 3.95 24.29
CA SER A 261 -18.64 3.58 23.43
C SER A 261 -18.49 2.14 22.92
N ILE A 262 -17.32 1.79 22.38
CA ILE A 262 -17.00 0.44 21.91
C ILE A 262 -17.08 -0.57 23.05
N ALA A 263 -16.55 -0.20 24.22
CA ALA A 263 -16.63 -1.00 25.44
C ALA A 263 -18.06 -1.14 26.00
N GLY A 264 -19.05 -0.42 25.49
CA GLY A 264 -20.44 -0.48 25.94
C GLY A 264 -20.65 0.04 27.36
N LEU A 265 -19.77 0.94 27.83
CA LEU A 265 -19.88 1.57 29.15
C LEU A 265 -20.93 2.68 29.14
N ASN A 266 -21.02 3.43 28.04
CA ASN A 266 -22.07 4.42 27.75
C ASN A 266 -22.33 5.36 28.93
N TRP A 267 -21.28 5.97 29.48
CA TRP A 267 -21.40 6.86 30.64
C TRP A 267 -22.11 6.21 31.83
N GLY A 268 -21.78 4.94 32.11
CA GLY A 268 -22.40 4.12 33.17
C GLY A 268 -23.82 3.63 32.86
N ASN A 269 -24.44 4.08 31.77
CA ASN A 269 -25.75 3.65 31.31
C ASN A 269 -25.62 2.49 30.32
N VAL A 270 -25.22 1.32 30.81
CA VAL A 270 -25.04 0.13 29.99
C VAL A 270 -26.37 -0.28 29.33
N ASN A 271 -26.39 -0.29 28.00
CA ASN A 271 -27.59 -0.64 27.23
C ASN A 271 -27.91 -2.13 27.35
N SER A 272 -29.19 -2.47 27.33
CA SER A 272 -29.63 -3.86 27.40
C SER A 272 -29.24 -4.67 26.15
N LYS A 273 -29.27 -4.02 24.98
CA LYS A 273 -28.89 -4.61 23.70
C LYS A 273 -28.57 -3.51 22.68
N ASP A 274 -27.54 -3.74 21.88
CA ASP A 274 -27.13 -2.84 20.82
C ASP A 274 -27.18 -3.53 19.44
N TYR A 275 -27.60 -2.76 18.44
CA TYR A 275 -27.69 -3.18 17.05
C TYR A 275 -26.58 -2.50 16.23
N PHE A 276 -25.79 -3.30 15.52
CA PHE A 276 -24.55 -2.85 14.89
C PHE A 276 -24.59 -2.98 13.36
N GLY A 277 -23.99 -2.00 12.68
CA GLY A 277 -23.74 -2.05 11.25
C GLY A 277 -22.48 -1.26 10.91
N LEU A 278 -21.80 -1.70 9.85
CA LEU A 278 -20.61 -1.05 9.35
C LEU A 278 -20.71 -0.82 7.85
N SER A 279 -20.29 0.36 7.42
CA SER A 279 -20.04 0.65 6.01
C SER A 279 -18.80 1.51 5.85
N PHE A 280 -18.39 1.67 4.60
CA PHE A 280 -17.25 2.47 4.23
C PHE A 280 -17.66 3.58 3.29
N SER A 281 -16.86 4.62 3.29
CA SER A 281 -16.97 5.68 2.32
C SER A 281 -15.57 6.15 1.94
N SER A 282 -15.43 6.69 0.74
CA SER A 282 -14.18 7.18 0.19
C SER A 282 -14.39 8.48 -0.60
N ARG A 283 -13.62 9.51 -0.25
CA ARG A 283 -13.59 10.81 -0.94
C ARG A 283 -12.17 11.12 -1.42
N SER A 284 -11.99 12.25 -2.09
CA SER A 284 -10.70 12.66 -2.68
C SER A 284 -9.52 12.73 -1.70
N SER A 285 -9.77 12.95 -0.40
CA SER A 285 -8.73 13.15 0.60
C SER A 285 -8.83 12.25 1.84
N VAL A 286 -9.92 11.47 1.98
CA VAL A 286 -10.20 10.67 3.19
C VAL A 286 -10.99 9.42 2.81
N SER A 287 -10.57 8.26 3.30
CA SER A 287 -11.42 7.08 3.41
C SER A 287 -11.82 6.86 4.86
N SER A 288 -13.02 6.35 5.08
CA SER A 288 -13.61 6.27 6.41
C SER A 288 -14.40 4.97 6.60
N ALA A 289 -14.34 4.41 7.80
CA ALA A 289 -15.22 3.34 8.24
C ALA A 289 -16.19 3.88 9.30
N HIS A 290 -17.47 3.59 9.10
CA HIS A 290 -18.59 4.11 9.88
C HIS A 290 -19.14 2.99 10.76
N PHE A 291 -18.77 3.00 12.04
CA PHE A 291 -19.23 2.01 13.01
C PHE A 291 -20.51 2.53 13.66
N ILE A 292 -21.67 2.07 13.16
CA ILE A 292 -22.97 2.53 13.64
C ILE A 292 -23.48 1.56 14.71
N THR A 293 -23.77 2.11 15.88
CA THR A 293 -24.42 1.38 16.97
C THR A 293 -25.72 2.07 17.34
N VAL A 294 -26.83 1.33 17.33
CA VAL A 294 -28.16 1.81 17.74
C VAL A 294 -28.62 1.00 18.94
N SER A 295 -28.93 1.67 20.05
CA SER A 295 -29.37 0.98 21.27
C SER A 295 -30.83 0.53 21.19
N GLN A 296 -31.18 -0.52 21.92
CA GLN A 296 -32.58 -0.93 22.10
C GLN A 296 -33.43 0.17 22.73
N GLU A 297 -32.82 1.00 23.57
CA GLU A 297 -33.41 2.16 24.22
C GLU A 297 -33.75 3.27 23.21
N ASP A 298 -32.90 3.53 22.22
CA ASP A 298 -33.18 4.45 21.11
C ASP A 298 -34.30 3.93 20.22
N VAL A 299 -34.29 2.62 19.91
CA VAL A 299 -35.37 1.98 19.16
C VAL A 299 -36.72 2.11 19.89
N LYS A 300 -36.74 1.99 21.23
CA LYS A 300 -37.95 2.19 22.04
C LYS A 300 -38.44 3.64 22.04
N ARG A 301 -37.52 4.60 21.94
CA ARG A 301 -37.83 6.05 21.85
C ARG A 301 -38.12 6.51 20.43
N ALA A 302 -37.97 5.64 19.43
CA ALA A 302 -38.19 6.01 18.05
C ALA A 302 -39.64 6.46 17.82
N SER A 303 -39.81 7.58 17.12
CA SER A 303 -41.12 8.11 16.71
C SER A 303 -41.79 7.27 15.61
N LYS A 304 -41.06 6.33 15.01
CA LYS A 304 -41.52 5.43 13.94
C LYS A 304 -41.05 4.00 14.21
N SER A 305 -41.84 3.01 13.81
CA SER A 305 -41.50 1.59 13.94
C SER A 305 -40.66 1.05 12.76
N SER A 306 -39.90 1.90 12.08
CA SER A 306 -39.17 1.58 10.84
C SER A 306 -37.81 0.90 11.06
N PHE A 307 -37.28 0.91 12.30
CA PHE A 307 -36.00 0.28 12.59
C PHE A 307 -36.20 -1.20 12.96
N SER A 308 -35.80 -2.10 12.06
CA SER A 308 -35.87 -3.54 12.26
C SER A 308 -34.68 -4.05 13.07
N THR A 309 -35.00 -4.75 14.15
CA THR A 309 -34.04 -5.43 15.04
C THR A 309 -33.82 -6.90 14.66
N ALA A 310 -34.35 -7.32 13.51
CA ALA A 310 -34.22 -8.68 13.01
C ALA A 310 -32.74 -9.06 12.86
N ALA A 311 -32.39 -10.22 13.42
CA ALA A 311 -31.05 -10.77 13.32
C ALA A 311 -30.74 -11.14 11.88
N VAL A 312 -29.47 -10.93 11.49
CA VAL A 312 -28.94 -11.33 10.19
C VAL A 312 -28.06 -12.57 10.37
N SER A 313 -28.02 -13.47 9.39
CA SER A 313 -27.13 -14.63 9.44
C SER A 313 -25.69 -14.22 9.20
N ASP A 314 -24.73 -14.72 9.99
CA ASP A 314 -23.30 -14.48 9.74
C ASP A 314 -22.83 -15.22 8.47
N PRO A 315 -22.44 -14.51 7.39
CA PRO A 315 -22.01 -15.15 6.15
C PRO A 315 -20.52 -15.51 6.16
N THR A 316 -19.75 -15.13 7.18
CA THR A 316 -18.28 -15.11 7.15
C THR A 316 -17.69 -16.48 6.79
N SER A 317 -18.12 -17.55 7.46
CA SER A 317 -17.61 -18.89 7.18
C SER A 317 -18.03 -19.41 5.80
N VAL A 318 -19.24 -19.06 5.33
CA VAL A 318 -19.76 -19.47 4.01
C VAL A 318 -18.97 -18.77 2.91
N ASN A 319 -18.82 -17.45 3.02
CA ASN A 319 -18.07 -16.62 2.07
C ASN A 319 -16.61 -17.06 1.99
N ARG A 320 -15.98 -17.36 3.13
CA ARG A 320 -14.61 -17.89 3.16
C ARG A 320 -14.48 -19.21 2.40
N ARG A 321 -15.38 -20.17 2.63
CA ARG A 321 -15.39 -21.44 1.90
C ARG A 321 -15.57 -21.23 0.39
N GLN A 322 -16.44 -20.30 -0.02
CA GLN A 322 -16.62 -19.96 -1.43
C GLN A 322 -15.38 -19.32 -2.04
N ALA A 323 -14.69 -18.44 -1.31
CA ALA A 323 -13.43 -17.86 -1.77
C ALA A 323 -12.34 -18.93 -1.95
N ILE A 324 -12.19 -19.84 -1.00
CA ILE A 324 -11.25 -20.98 -1.10
C ILE A 324 -11.60 -21.86 -2.31
N LYS A 325 -12.89 -22.13 -2.55
CA LYS A 325 -13.32 -22.89 -3.73
C LYS A 325 -12.95 -22.21 -5.04
N LYS A 326 -13.06 -20.87 -5.14
CA LYS A 326 -12.60 -20.12 -6.32
C LYS A 326 -11.09 -20.24 -6.53
N LEU A 327 -10.31 -20.21 -5.44
CA LEU A 327 -8.86 -20.44 -5.50
C LEU A 327 -8.53 -21.88 -5.95
N GLU A 328 -9.34 -22.85 -5.51
CA GLU A 328 -9.24 -24.25 -5.94
C GLU A 328 -9.46 -24.40 -7.45
N GLU A 329 -10.51 -23.76 -7.96
CA GLU A 329 -10.86 -23.76 -9.38
C GLU A 329 -9.77 -23.08 -10.23
N ASP A 330 -9.21 -21.95 -9.76
CA ASP A 330 -8.14 -21.22 -10.44
C ASP A 330 -6.85 -22.04 -10.54
N TYR A 331 -6.36 -22.63 -9.42
CA TYR A 331 -5.13 -23.41 -9.49
C TYR A 331 -5.30 -24.66 -10.36
N LYS A 332 -6.46 -25.33 -10.32
CA LYS A 332 -6.76 -26.50 -11.18
C LYS A 332 -6.79 -26.14 -12.66
N ALA A 333 -7.33 -24.97 -13.00
CA ALA A 333 -7.31 -24.47 -14.38
C ALA A 333 -5.85 -24.24 -14.86
N LYS A 334 -5.01 -23.62 -14.02
CA LYS A 334 -3.59 -23.39 -14.33
C LYS A 334 -2.77 -24.67 -14.37
N GLU A 335 -3.06 -25.63 -13.51
CA GLU A 335 -2.47 -26.97 -13.53
C GLU A 335 -2.70 -27.65 -14.89
N LYS A 336 -3.93 -27.58 -15.41
CA LYS A 336 -4.26 -28.13 -16.73
C LYS A 336 -3.44 -27.46 -17.84
N ILE A 337 -3.34 -26.13 -17.84
CA ILE A 337 -2.53 -25.38 -18.82
C ILE A 337 -1.06 -25.80 -18.74
N TYR A 338 -0.51 -25.90 -17.53
CA TYR A 338 0.86 -26.36 -17.31
C TYR A 338 1.09 -27.78 -17.85
N GLN A 339 0.17 -28.72 -17.57
CA GLN A 339 0.25 -30.09 -18.08
C GLN A 339 0.16 -30.16 -19.61
N ASP A 340 -0.65 -29.30 -20.24
CA ASP A 340 -0.76 -29.25 -21.71
C ASP A 340 0.54 -28.72 -22.36
N PHE A 341 1.17 -27.71 -21.77
CA PHE A 341 2.50 -27.25 -22.22
C PHE A 341 3.60 -28.29 -21.96
N GLN A 342 3.51 -29.03 -20.86
CA GLN A 342 4.45 -30.12 -20.56
C GLN A 342 4.42 -31.19 -21.66
N LYS A 343 3.21 -31.65 -22.06
CA LYS A 343 3.04 -32.62 -23.15
C LYS A 343 3.57 -32.09 -24.50
N GLN A 344 3.35 -30.81 -24.79
CA GLN A 344 3.86 -30.19 -26.02
C GLN A 344 5.39 -30.11 -26.03
N ALA A 345 6.02 -29.75 -24.91
CA ALA A 345 7.46 -29.73 -24.76
C ALA A 345 8.08 -31.14 -24.94
N ASP A 346 7.45 -32.16 -24.37
CA ASP A 346 7.91 -33.56 -24.49
C ASP A 346 7.76 -34.09 -25.92
N SER A 347 6.70 -33.70 -26.64
CA SER A 347 6.46 -34.12 -28.04
C SER A 347 7.46 -33.56 -29.04
N LYS A 348 7.97 -32.33 -28.83
CA LYS A 348 8.98 -31.69 -29.71
C LYS A 348 10.42 -32.05 -29.34
N GLY A 349 10.68 -32.49 -28.11
CA GLY A 349 11.99 -33.01 -27.69
C GLY A 349 12.41 -34.29 -28.41
N SER A 350 11.47 -35.08 -28.96
CA SER A 350 11.76 -36.32 -29.69
C SER A 350 12.08 -36.18 -31.18
N GLN A 351 11.99 -34.99 -31.79
CA GLN A 351 12.28 -34.79 -33.23
C GLN A 351 13.63 -34.10 -33.53
N GLY A 352 14.45 -33.79 -32.52
CA GLY A 352 15.69 -33.02 -32.68
C GLY A 352 17.01 -33.81 -32.63
N GLN A 353 17.00 -35.13 -32.42
CA GLN A 353 18.23 -35.93 -32.28
C GLN A 353 18.57 -36.69 -33.57
N SER A 354 19.06 -35.98 -34.59
CA SER A 354 20.00 -36.56 -35.55
C SER A 354 20.87 -35.47 -36.17
N ASN A 355 22.18 -35.55 -35.88
CA ASN A 355 23.33 -34.85 -36.46
C ASN A 355 24.02 -33.74 -35.65
N GLN A 356 25.34 -33.94 -35.51
CA GLN A 356 26.45 -33.07 -35.08
C GLN A 356 26.84 -33.07 -33.58
N GLY A 357 27.75 -34.01 -33.23
CA GLY A 357 29.19 -33.69 -33.16
C GLY A 357 29.69 -32.73 -32.08
N SER A 358 29.78 -33.21 -30.84
CA SER A 358 30.83 -32.98 -29.83
C SER A 358 31.45 -31.57 -29.69
N ALA A 359 30.93 -30.78 -28.74
CA ALA A 359 31.74 -30.00 -27.83
C ALA A 359 31.19 -30.20 -26.41
N THR A 360 31.97 -30.89 -25.58
CA THR A 360 31.67 -31.30 -24.22
C THR A 360 31.61 -30.10 -23.27
N VAL A 361 30.42 -29.81 -22.75
CA VAL A 361 30.22 -29.34 -21.38
C VAL A 361 29.22 -30.31 -20.76
N THR A 362 29.71 -31.09 -19.80
CA THR A 362 28.96 -32.08 -19.04
C THR A 362 27.80 -31.43 -18.28
N GLU A 363 26.58 -31.69 -18.74
CA GLU A 363 25.39 -31.63 -17.89
C GLU A 363 25.56 -32.63 -16.72
N PRO A 364 25.18 -32.25 -15.47
CA PRO A 364 24.88 -33.26 -14.48
C PRO A 364 23.67 -34.06 -14.96
N SER A 365 23.89 -35.36 -15.09
CA SER A 365 22.88 -36.36 -15.41
C SER A 365 21.60 -36.17 -14.59
N LYS A 366 20.47 -36.24 -15.31
CA LYS A 366 19.13 -36.54 -14.78
C LYS A 366 19.24 -37.56 -13.64
N PRO A 367 18.81 -37.25 -12.41
CA PRO A 367 18.62 -38.29 -11.41
C PRO A 367 17.58 -39.25 -11.96
N SER A 368 17.99 -40.51 -12.08
CA SER A 368 17.09 -41.65 -12.20
C SER A 368 15.89 -41.47 -11.28
N ALA A 369 14.70 -41.84 -11.76
CA ALA A 369 13.55 -42.06 -10.92
C ALA A 369 13.90 -43.14 -9.88
N GLY A 370 14.39 -42.70 -8.72
CA GLY A 370 14.83 -43.54 -7.63
C GLY A 370 13.99 -43.24 -6.40
N SER A 371 13.14 -44.21 -6.04
CA SER A 371 12.53 -44.45 -4.72
C SER A 371 12.10 -43.23 -3.89
N ALA A 372 10.79 -43.13 -3.62
CA ALA A 372 10.27 -42.34 -2.50
C ALA A 372 11.18 -42.47 -1.26
N GLU A 373 11.41 -41.36 -0.54
CA GLU A 373 12.22 -41.36 0.68
C GLU A 373 11.78 -42.50 1.61
N PRO A 374 12.73 -43.24 2.21
CA PRO A 374 12.39 -44.37 3.08
C PRO A 374 11.49 -43.90 4.23
N THR A 375 10.33 -44.53 4.38
CA THR A 375 9.38 -44.32 5.47
C THR A 375 9.67 -45.21 6.70
N LYS A 376 10.66 -46.10 6.59
CA LYS A 376 11.08 -46.98 7.70
C LYS A 376 12.01 -46.23 8.66
N SER A 377 11.76 -46.38 9.95
CA SER A 377 12.67 -45.96 11.02
C SER A 377 13.99 -46.70 10.91
N ILE A 378 15.10 -45.97 10.95
CA ILE A 378 16.45 -46.54 10.98
C ILE A 378 16.71 -47.19 12.34
N GLU A 379 17.27 -48.40 12.33
CA GLU A 379 17.63 -49.12 13.54
C GLU A 379 18.83 -48.44 14.22
N ASN A 380 18.68 -48.13 15.52
CA ASN A 380 19.76 -47.61 16.34
C ASN A 380 20.75 -48.74 16.61
N THR A 381 22.04 -48.49 16.38
CA THR A 381 23.10 -49.46 16.67
C THR A 381 24.29 -48.76 17.33
N SER A 382 24.87 -49.43 18.33
CA SER A 382 26.07 -48.95 19.03
C SER A 382 27.31 -48.87 18.15
N ASP A 383 27.29 -49.48 16.97
CA ASP A 383 28.46 -49.57 16.10
C ASP A 383 28.70 -48.29 15.28
N LEU A 384 27.71 -47.40 15.22
CA LEU A 384 27.73 -46.17 14.41
C LEU A 384 27.95 -44.88 15.22
N ARG A 385 28.48 -44.99 16.43
CA ARG A 385 28.63 -43.82 17.32
C ARG A 385 29.48 -42.71 16.71
N ASP A 386 28.94 -41.49 16.75
CA ASP A 386 29.55 -40.25 16.25
C ASP A 386 29.90 -40.25 14.74
N GLN A 387 29.22 -41.06 13.92
CA GLN A 387 29.58 -41.31 12.52
C GLN A 387 28.46 -41.01 11.51
N TRP A 388 28.87 -40.66 10.30
CA TRP A 388 27.99 -40.60 9.13
C TRP A 388 27.82 -42.00 8.53
N LYS A 389 26.62 -42.33 8.09
CA LYS A 389 26.31 -43.54 7.33
C LYS A 389 25.57 -43.18 6.06
N GLN A 390 25.99 -43.76 4.95
CA GLN A 390 25.28 -43.69 3.69
C GLN A 390 24.50 -44.99 3.48
N GLU A 391 23.21 -44.88 3.17
CA GLU A 391 22.40 -46.01 2.70
C GLU A 391 21.73 -45.62 1.38
N GLY A 392 22.13 -46.31 0.30
CA GLY A 392 21.75 -45.90 -1.05
C GLY A 392 22.24 -44.48 -1.36
N SER A 393 21.33 -43.59 -1.74
CA SER A 393 21.65 -42.17 -2.04
C SER A 393 21.49 -41.23 -0.84
N TYR A 394 21.10 -41.76 0.33
CA TYR A 394 20.74 -40.96 1.51
C TYR A 394 21.82 -41.03 2.58
N TRP A 395 22.03 -39.91 3.27
CA TRP A 395 22.99 -39.77 4.34
C TRP A 395 22.30 -39.59 5.68
N TYR A 396 22.87 -40.22 6.71
CA TYR A 396 22.40 -40.19 8.09
C TYR A 396 23.57 -39.92 9.02
N TYR A 397 23.31 -39.30 10.18
CA TYR A 397 24.33 -39.14 11.22
C TYR A 397 23.83 -39.74 12.53
N PHE A 398 24.72 -40.44 13.23
CA PHE A 398 24.42 -41.07 14.51
C PHE A 398 25.24 -40.42 15.62
N ASP A 399 24.57 -40.12 16.74
CA ASP A 399 25.18 -39.50 17.91
C ASP A 399 26.09 -40.47 18.70
N ARG A 400 26.65 -39.99 19.81
CA ARG A 400 27.52 -40.78 20.70
C ARG A 400 26.82 -42.00 21.31
N ALA A 401 25.50 -42.03 21.37
CA ALA A 401 24.73 -43.18 21.83
C ALA A 401 24.44 -44.19 20.71
N GLY A 402 24.78 -43.86 19.45
CA GLY A 402 24.44 -44.66 18.27
C GLY A 402 23.00 -44.45 17.81
N LYS A 403 22.39 -43.32 18.18
CA LYS A 403 21.05 -42.92 17.78
C LYS A 403 21.09 -41.95 16.60
N ALA A 404 20.26 -42.17 15.59
CA ALA A 404 20.17 -41.26 14.45
C ALA A 404 19.71 -39.86 14.88
N LEU A 405 20.45 -38.82 14.46
CA LEU A 405 20.02 -37.43 14.59
C LEU A 405 18.81 -37.18 13.69
N VAL A 406 17.82 -36.48 14.23
CA VAL A 406 16.61 -36.05 13.50
C VAL A 406 16.29 -34.61 13.90
N ASN A 407 15.67 -33.86 13.00
CA ASN A 407 15.29 -32.45 13.17
C ASN A 407 16.41 -31.58 13.79
N SER A 408 17.65 -31.83 13.41
CA SER A 408 18.82 -31.23 14.07
C SER A 408 19.99 -31.07 13.13
N TRP A 409 20.89 -30.17 13.49
CA TRP A 409 22.11 -29.87 12.75
C TRP A 409 23.26 -30.76 13.18
N LYS A 410 24.05 -31.21 12.20
CA LYS A 410 25.41 -31.67 12.41
C LYS A 410 26.36 -30.84 11.56
N GLY A 411 27.06 -29.90 12.18
CA GLY A 411 27.87 -28.93 11.44
C GLY A 411 27.00 -28.11 10.48
N ASN A 412 27.31 -28.14 9.18
CA ASN A 412 26.57 -27.38 8.16
C ASN A 412 25.39 -28.15 7.53
N TYR A 413 25.08 -29.34 8.04
CA TYR A 413 24.11 -30.26 7.45
C TYR A 413 22.90 -30.41 8.38
N TYR A 414 21.70 -30.44 7.81
CA TYR A 414 20.46 -30.65 8.56
C TYR A 414 19.92 -32.05 8.36
N LEU A 415 19.61 -32.75 9.45
CA LEU A 415 18.98 -34.06 9.43
C LEU A 415 17.47 -33.88 9.64
N LYS A 416 16.65 -34.34 8.69
CA LYS A 416 15.19 -34.19 8.70
C LYS A 416 14.54 -35.11 9.75
N SER A 417 13.22 -35.09 9.83
CA SER A 417 12.44 -35.89 10.79
C SER A 417 12.60 -37.40 10.58
N ASN A 418 12.88 -37.84 9.35
CA ASN A 418 13.22 -39.22 9.01
C ASN A 418 14.72 -39.53 9.13
N GLY A 419 15.53 -38.58 9.62
CA GLY A 419 16.98 -38.71 9.78
C GLY A 419 17.79 -38.49 8.51
N VAL A 420 17.15 -38.38 7.34
CA VAL A 420 17.84 -38.12 6.08
C VAL A 420 18.42 -36.71 6.08
N MET A 421 19.68 -36.59 5.65
CA MET A 421 20.33 -35.31 5.42
C MET A 421 19.64 -34.55 4.27
N ALA A 422 19.19 -33.33 4.55
CA ALA A 422 18.55 -32.46 3.57
C ALA A 422 19.53 -32.02 2.47
N ARG A 423 19.05 -31.98 1.22
CA ARG A 423 19.84 -31.56 0.04
C ARG A 423 18.95 -30.99 -1.06
N ASN A 424 19.41 -29.93 -1.73
CA ASN A 424 18.64 -29.19 -2.75
C ASN A 424 17.23 -28.79 -2.31
N GLU A 425 17.06 -28.43 -1.04
CA GLU A 425 15.75 -28.19 -0.45
C GLU A 425 15.78 -27.10 0.61
N TRP A 426 14.61 -26.50 0.86
CA TRP A 426 14.39 -25.56 1.95
C TRP A 426 13.98 -26.32 3.21
N VAL A 427 14.56 -25.94 4.34
CA VAL A 427 14.23 -26.47 5.66
C VAL A 427 13.90 -25.31 6.59
N TYR A 428 12.80 -25.45 7.33
CA TYR A 428 12.47 -24.56 8.43
C TYR A 428 12.95 -25.17 9.74
N ASP A 429 13.85 -24.49 10.43
CA ASP A 429 14.28 -24.90 11.76
C ASP A 429 13.42 -24.19 12.82
N THR A 430 12.66 -24.97 13.60
CA THR A 430 11.79 -24.46 14.65
C THR A 430 12.53 -23.87 15.86
N ASN A 431 13.76 -24.30 16.13
CA ASN A 431 14.58 -23.79 17.22
C ASN A 431 15.11 -22.39 16.88
N TYR A 432 15.62 -22.23 15.66
CA TYR A 432 16.12 -20.94 15.17
C TYR A 432 15.03 -20.04 14.59
N LYS A 433 13.83 -20.59 14.37
CA LYS A 433 12.66 -19.93 13.77
C LYS A 433 13.02 -19.26 12.45
N ALA A 434 13.75 -19.99 11.61
CA ALA A 434 14.29 -19.46 10.36
C ALA A 434 14.32 -20.53 9.27
N TRP A 435 14.22 -20.07 8.02
CA TRP A 435 14.43 -20.89 6.83
C TRP A 435 15.91 -20.97 6.47
N TYR A 436 16.32 -22.15 6.01
CA TYR A 436 17.64 -22.45 5.48
C TYR A 436 17.48 -23.16 4.14
N TYR A 437 18.41 -22.94 3.22
CA TYR A 437 18.47 -23.71 1.97
C TYR A 437 19.69 -24.62 2.00
N LEU A 438 19.50 -25.92 1.81
CA LEU A 438 20.57 -26.90 1.73
C LEU A 438 20.94 -27.11 0.26
N LYS A 439 22.20 -26.91 -0.07
CA LYS A 439 22.72 -27.04 -1.44
C LYS A 439 22.79 -28.51 -1.86
N SER A 440 23.25 -28.76 -3.09
CA SER A 440 23.43 -30.11 -3.64
C SER A 440 24.41 -30.97 -2.84
N ASP A 441 25.40 -30.34 -2.21
CA ASP A 441 26.36 -30.98 -1.31
C ASP A 441 25.81 -31.23 0.10
N GLY A 442 24.57 -30.80 0.38
CA GLY A 442 23.89 -30.92 1.68
C GLY A 442 24.23 -29.81 2.69
N SER A 443 25.25 -28.99 2.43
CA SER A 443 25.59 -27.89 3.32
C SER A 443 24.64 -26.70 3.10
N TYR A 444 24.34 -25.95 4.16
CA TYR A 444 23.49 -24.77 4.02
C TYR A 444 24.15 -23.67 3.17
N ALA A 445 23.34 -22.98 2.37
CA ALA A 445 23.75 -21.80 1.63
C ALA A 445 23.87 -20.61 2.58
N GLN A 446 24.87 -19.76 2.34
CA GLN A 446 25.14 -18.55 3.12
C GLN A 446 25.78 -17.50 2.22
N ASN A 447 25.60 -16.22 2.57
CA ASN A 447 26.06 -15.06 1.81
C ASN A 447 25.77 -15.17 0.30
N SER A 448 24.59 -15.68 -0.05
CA SER A 448 24.25 -16.01 -1.43
C SER A 448 22.75 -15.95 -1.67
N TRP A 449 22.40 -15.67 -2.92
CA TRP A 449 21.04 -15.72 -3.40
C TRP A 449 20.67 -17.16 -3.78
N GLN A 450 19.47 -17.56 -3.36
CA GLN A 450 18.78 -18.74 -3.87
C GLN A 450 17.46 -18.27 -4.48
N GLY A 451 17.44 -18.09 -5.81
CA GLY A 451 16.30 -17.47 -6.49
C GLY A 451 16.06 -16.05 -6.00
N SER A 452 14.86 -15.77 -5.48
CA SER A 452 14.48 -14.45 -4.95
C SER A 452 14.84 -14.24 -3.47
N TYR A 453 15.49 -15.21 -2.83
CA TYR A 453 15.76 -15.22 -1.40
C TYR A 453 17.25 -15.06 -1.14
N TYR A 454 17.62 -14.36 -0.07
CA TYR A 454 19.02 -14.23 0.33
C TYR A 454 19.28 -14.99 1.63
N LEU A 455 20.33 -15.81 1.64
CA LEU A 455 20.80 -16.50 2.83
C LEU A 455 21.94 -15.70 3.44
N LYS A 456 21.78 -15.30 4.70
CA LYS A 456 22.75 -14.49 5.45
C LYS A 456 23.99 -15.30 5.82
N SER A 457 24.94 -14.66 6.50
CA SER A 457 26.20 -15.31 6.92
C SER A 457 26.01 -16.45 7.91
N ASP A 458 24.88 -16.50 8.62
CA ASP A 458 24.52 -17.60 9.52
C ASP A 458 23.61 -18.64 8.85
N GLY A 459 23.45 -18.56 7.53
CA GLY A 459 22.61 -19.45 6.72
C GLY A 459 21.11 -19.16 6.77
N LYS A 460 20.66 -18.25 7.63
CA LYS A 460 19.24 -17.90 7.74
C LYS A 460 18.80 -17.08 6.54
N MET A 461 17.62 -17.40 6.03
CA MET A 461 16.95 -16.56 5.05
C MET A 461 16.65 -15.18 5.65
N ALA A 462 17.04 -14.13 4.94
CA ALA A 462 16.70 -12.75 5.31
C ALA A 462 15.19 -12.50 5.13
N GLN A 463 14.57 -11.85 6.11
CA GLN A 463 13.12 -11.57 6.11
C GLN A 463 12.82 -10.23 6.77
N SER A 464 11.94 -9.45 6.15
CA SER A 464 11.52 -8.12 6.63
C SER A 464 12.69 -7.17 6.93
N GLU A 465 13.78 -7.24 6.16
CA GLU A 465 15.03 -6.55 6.47
C GLU A 465 15.71 -6.01 5.21
N TRP A 466 16.50 -4.95 5.39
CA TRP A 466 17.38 -4.41 4.35
C TRP A 466 18.68 -5.21 4.31
N LEU A 467 19.14 -5.47 3.10
CA LEU A 467 20.39 -6.18 2.82
C LEU A 467 21.23 -5.37 1.85
N TYR A 468 22.50 -5.15 2.19
CA TYR A 468 23.48 -4.68 1.23
C TYR A 468 24.24 -5.86 0.64
N ASP A 469 24.17 -6.03 -0.68
CA ASP A 469 24.95 -7.03 -1.38
C ASP A 469 26.20 -6.38 -1.99
N SER A 470 27.36 -6.73 -1.44
CA SER A 470 28.65 -6.21 -1.89
C SER A 470 29.03 -6.61 -3.31
N SER A 471 28.51 -7.72 -3.84
CA SER A 471 28.76 -8.18 -5.21
C SER A 471 28.04 -7.28 -6.20
N TYR A 472 26.79 -6.92 -5.90
CA TYR A 472 25.97 -6.03 -6.73
C TYR A 472 26.14 -4.55 -6.39
N LYS A 473 26.83 -4.23 -5.28
CA LYS A 473 27.01 -2.87 -4.73
C LYS A 473 25.67 -2.14 -4.60
N ALA A 474 24.67 -2.84 -4.10
CA ALA A 474 23.30 -2.35 -4.07
C ALA A 474 22.57 -2.83 -2.81
N TRP A 475 21.62 -2.00 -2.37
CA TRP A 475 20.67 -2.37 -1.34
C TRP A 475 19.46 -3.09 -1.93
N TYR A 476 18.99 -4.09 -1.22
CA TYR A 476 17.77 -4.85 -1.46
C TYR A 476 16.93 -4.84 -0.19
N TYR A 477 15.62 -4.97 -0.33
CA TYR A 477 14.73 -5.20 0.79
C TYR A 477 14.07 -6.56 0.67
N LEU A 478 14.22 -7.41 1.69
CA LEU A 478 13.60 -8.72 1.74
C LEU A 478 12.27 -8.59 2.48
N LYS A 479 11.18 -8.98 1.81
CA LYS A 479 9.81 -8.90 2.35
C LYS A 479 9.62 -9.92 3.49
N SER A 480 8.43 -9.90 4.09
CA SER A 480 8.06 -10.87 5.14
C SER A 480 8.09 -12.32 4.65
N ASP A 481 7.78 -12.54 3.38
CA ASP A 481 7.89 -13.86 2.72
C ASP A 481 9.35 -14.25 2.39
N GLY A 482 10.33 -13.37 2.65
CA GLY A 482 11.76 -13.56 2.38
C GLY A 482 12.21 -13.23 0.96
N SER A 483 11.28 -13.03 0.02
CA SER A 483 11.65 -12.65 -1.34
C SER A 483 12.00 -11.16 -1.40
N TYR A 484 12.94 -10.78 -2.28
CA TYR A 484 13.27 -9.37 -2.45
C TYR A 484 12.09 -8.58 -3.07
N ALA A 485 11.92 -7.35 -2.61
CA ALA A 485 10.96 -6.39 -3.16
C ALA A 485 11.46 -5.82 -4.49
N GLN A 486 10.54 -5.59 -5.43
CA GLN A 486 10.83 -5.06 -6.75
C GLN A 486 9.61 -4.30 -7.29
N ASN A 487 9.86 -3.27 -8.11
CA ASN A 487 8.83 -2.37 -8.65
C ASN A 487 7.89 -1.83 -7.57
N SER A 488 8.43 -1.50 -6.40
CA SER A 488 7.63 -1.18 -5.23
C SER A 488 8.36 -0.24 -4.28
N TRP A 489 7.59 0.59 -3.60
CA TRP A 489 8.08 1.40 -2.48
C TRP A 489 8.21 0.55 -1.21
N GLN A 490 9.29 0.78 -0.47
CA GLN A 490 9.48 0.36 0.91
C GLN A 490 9.79 1.60 1.75
N GLY A 491 8.77 2.13 2.42
CA GLY A 491 8.89 3.43 3.10
C GLY A 491 9.26 4.53 2.12
N SER A 492 10.36 5.24 2.39
CA SER A 492 10.85 6.34 1.52
C SER A 492 11.71 5.88 0.34
N TYR A 493 11.92 4.58 0.17
CA TYR A 493 12.85 4.01 -0.81
C TYR A 493 12.09 3.27 -1.90
N TYR A 494 12.60 3.26 -3.11
CA TYR A 494 12.01 2.49 -4.21
C TYR A 494 12.93 1.37 -4.66
N LEU A 495 12.37 0.16 -4.80
CA LEU A 495 13.08 -1.00 -5.33
C LEU A 495 12.72 -1.16 -6.80
N LYS A 496 13.72 -1.16 -7.67
CA LYS A 496 13.58 -1.26 -9.13
C LYS A 496 13.18 -2.68 -9.55
N SER A 497 13.03 -2.89 -10.85
CA SER A 497 12.61 -4.18 -11.42
C SER A 497 13.61 -5.31 -11.20
N ASP A 498 14.88 -4.99 -10.92
CA ASP A 498 15.92 -5.96 -10.55
C ASP A 498 16.10 -6.08 -9.03
N GLY A 499 15.19 -5.48 -8.25
CA GLY A 499 15.20 -5.48 -6.78
C GLY A 499 16.15 -4.50 -6.13
N LYS A 500 17.01 -3.80 -6.90
CA LYS A 500 17.94 -2.83 -6.35
C LYS A 500 17.23 -1.55 -5.94
N MET A 501 17.61 -1.01 -4.80
CA MET A 501 17.19 0.31 -4.36
C MET A 501 17.67 1.38 -5.35
N ALA A 502 16.76 2.23 -5.79
CA ALA A 502 17.07 3.38 -6.63
C ALA A 502 17.84 4.43 -5.81
N GLN A 503 18.89 5.00 -6.40
CA GLN A 503 19.75 6.00 -5.74
C GLN A 503 20.27 7.01 -6.76
N SER A 504 20.22 8.30 -6.38
CA SER A 504 20.69 9.42 -7.22
C SER A 504 20.08 9.42 -8.62
N GLU A 505 18.80 9.08 -8.75
CA GLU A 505 18.15 8.89 -10.04
C GLU A 505 16.69 9.32 -10.04
N TRP A 506 16.18 9.66 -11.22
CA TRP A 506 14.76 9.92 -11.45
C TRP A 506 14.02 8.61 -11.70
N LEU A 507 12.84 8.51 -11.12
CA LEU A 507 11.95 7.36 -11.25
C LEU A 507 10.57 7.84 -11.66
N TYR A 508 10.00 7.22 -12.69
CA TYR A 508 8.58 7.36 -12.99
C TYR A 508 7.79 6.21 -12.37
N ASP A 509 6.86 6.54 -11.47
CA ASP A 509 5.94 5.55 -10.93
C ASP A 509 4.63 5.58 -11.72
N SER A 510 4.37 4.51 -12.47
CA SER A 510 3.16 4.36 -13.27
C SER A 510 1.87 4.30 -12.45
N SER A 511 1.92 3.86 -11.20
CA SER A 511 0.78 3.77 -10.30
C SER A 511 0.33 5.16 -9.85
N TYR A 512 1.30 6.02 -9.52
CA TYR A 512 1.06 7.40 -9.12
C TYR A 512 1.03 8.38 -10.30
N LYS A 513 1.42 7.92 -11.49
CA LYS A 513 1.57 8.71 -12.72
C LYS A 513 2.43 9.95 -12.51
N ALA A 514 3.49 9.82 -11.71
CA ALA A 514 4.31 10.94 -11.27
C ALA A 514 5.80 10.56 -11.28
N TRP A 515 6.62 11.60 -11.46
CA TRP A 515 8.08 11.50 -11.31
C TRP A 515 8.49 11.74 -9.86
N TYR A 516 9.48 10.99 -9.42
CA TYR A 516 10.15 11.10 -8.12
C TYR A 516 11.65 11.18 -8.36
N TYR A 517 12.36 11.83 -7.44
CA TYR A 517 13.82 11.81 -7.43
C TYR A 517 14.31 11.11 -6.16
N LEU A 518 15.12 10.07 -6.32
CA LEU A 518 15.72 9.34 -5.20
C LEU A 518 17.11 9.94 -4.94
N LYS A 519 17.33 10.40 -3.71
CA LYS A 519 18.60 11.02 -3.31
C LYS A 519 19.72 9.98 -3.23
N SER A 520 20.93 10.43 -2.92
CA SER A 520 22.09 9.54 -2.73
C SER A 520 21.92 8.55 -1.58
N ASP A 521 21.17 8.93 -0.54
CA ASP A 521 20.78 8.05 0.56
C ASP A 521 19.67 7.04 0.17
N GLY A 522 19.13 7.13 -1.06
CA GLY A 522 18.07 6.30 -1.61
C GLY A 522 16.65 6.75 -1.28
N SER A 523 16.47 7.66 -0.32
CA SER A 523 15.14 8.17 0.01
C SER A 523 14.67 9.18 -1.03
N TYR A 524 13.36 9.24 -1.28
CA TYR A 524 12.82 10.24 -2.21
C TYR A 524 12.99 11.67 -1.66
N ALA A 525 13.25 12.61 -2.56
CA ALA A 525 13.29 14.03 -2.27
C ALA A 525 11.88 14.60 -2.11
N GLN A 526 11.69 15.51 -1.16
CA GLN A 526 10.41 16.16 -0.87
C GLN A 526 10.62 17.56 -0.31
N ASN A 527 9.68 18.46 -0.58
CA ASN A 527 9.76 19.88 -0.23
C ASN A 527 11.09 20.54 -0.65
N SER A 528 11.62 20.15 -1.81
CA SER A 528 12.97 20.51 -2.21
C SER A 528 13.12 20.58 -3.72
N TRP A 529 14.03 21.43 -4.17
CA TRP A 529 14.46 21.50 -5.57
C TRP A 529 15.49 20.41 -5.90
N GLN A 530 15.32 19.79 -7.06
CA GLN A 530 16.34 18.99 -7.74
C GLN A 530 16.59 19.61 -9.12
N GLY A 531 17.64 20.43 -9.23
CA GLY A 531 17.87 21.24 -10.42
C GLY A 531 16.69 22.18 -10.69
N SER A 532 16.12 22.14 -11.90
CA SER A 532 14.97 22.97 -12.28
C SER A 532 13.61 22.44 -11.85
N TYR A 533 13.57 21.32 -11.13
CA TYR A 533 12.34 20.60 -10.77
C TYR A 533 12.10 20.70 -9.28
N TYR A 534 10.83 20.82 -8.87
CA TYR A 534 10.46 20.82 -7.46
C TYR A 534 9.74 19.53 -7.09
N LEU A 535 10.15 18.90 -6.00
CA LEU A 535 9.50 17.73 -5.42
C LEU A 535 8.62 18.19 -4.25
N LYS A 536 7.32 17.92 -4.33
CA LYS A 536 6.31 18.33 -3.34
C LYS A 536 6.43 17.53 -2.04
N SER A 537 5.57 17.82 -1.07
CA SER A 537 5.54 17.14 0.24
C SER A 537 5.25 15.65 0.16
N ASP A 538 4.64 15.18 -0.93
CA ASP A 538 4.40 13.76 -1.20
C ASP A 538 5.47 13.13 -2.11
N GLY A 539 6.58 13.85 -2.34
CA GLY A 539 7.69 13.44 -3.19
C GLY A 539 7.45 13.56 -4.69
N LYS A 540 6.23 13.87 -5.13
CA LYS A 540 5.92 13.99 -6.56
C LYS A 540 6.51 15.27 -7.12
N MET A 541 7.08 15.17 -8.31
CA MET A 541 7.49 16.31 -9.10
C MET A 541 6.27 17.18 -9.44
N ALA A 542 6.34 18.46 -9.13
CA ALA A 542 5.32 19.43 -9.50
C ALA A 542 5.30 19.63 -11.02
N GLN A 543 4.10 19.67 -11.62
CA GLN A 543 3.91 19.81 -13.06
C GLN A 543 2.64 20.61 -13.37
N SER A 544 2.75 21.57 -14.30
CA SER A 544 1.65 22.44 -14.73
C SER A 544 0.92 23.13 -13.57
N GLU A 545 1.67 23.60 -12.57
CA GLU A 545 1.11 24.14 -11.33
C GLU A 545 1.96 25.28 -10.75
N TRP A 546 1.30 26.14 -9.98
CA TRP A 546 1.96 27.16 -9.18
C TRP A 546 2.43 26.56 -7.84
N LEU A 547 3.62 26.96 -7.43
CA LEU A 547 4.25 26.55 -6.18
C LEU A 547 4.73 27.77 -5.42
N TYR A 548 4.40 27.86 -4.13
CA TYR A 548 5.02 28.83 -3.24
C TYR A 548 6.17 28.19 -2.47
N ASP A 549 7.38 28.69 -2.65
CA ASP A 549 8.54 28.25 -1.88
C ASP A 549 8.74 29.19 -0.69
N SER A 550 8.53 28.67 0.52
CA SER A 550 8.65 29.43 1.76
C SER A 550 10.08 29.85 2.08
N SER A 551 11.09 29.13 1.57
CA SER A 551 12.51 29.46 1.77
C SER A 551 12.90 30.68 0.94
N TYR A 552 12.41 30.74 -0.30
CA TYR A 552 12.65 31.88 -1.20
C TYR A 552 11.60 32.98 -1.07
N LYS A 553 10.52 32.74 -0.33
CA LYS A 553 9.37 33.65 -0.15
C LYS A 553 8.82 34.13 -1.49
N ALA A 554 8.69 33.21 -2.45
CA ALA A 554 8.34 33.52 -3.81
C ALA A 554 7.49 32.42 -4.45
N TRP A 555 6.65 32.83 -5.39
CA TRP A 555 5.92 31.92 -6.26
C TRP A 555 6.76 31.52 -7.47
N TYR A 556 6.62 30.27 -7.88
CA TYR A 556 7.20 29.66 -9.07
C TYR A 556 6.08 28.99 -9.85
N TYR A 557 6.24 28.89 -11.17
CA TYR A 557 5.34 28.08 -11.99
C TYR A 557 6.11 26.92 -12.61
N LEU A 558 5.67 25.69 -12.39
CA LEU A 558 6.27 24.49 -12.98
C LEU A 558 5.52 24.15 -14.26
N LYS A 559 6.26 24.05 -15.37
CA LYS A 559 5.72 23.76 -16.70
C LYS A 559 5.25 22.31 -16.79
N SER A 560 4.69 21.94 -17.95
CA SER A 560 4.25 20.56 -18.23
C SER A 560 5.40 19.55 -18.21
N ASP A 561 6.61 19.98 -18.54
CA ASP A 561 7.83 19.17 -18.42
C ASP A 561 8.35 19.07 -16.97
N GLY A 562 7.73 19.80 -16.03
CA GLY A 562 8.09 19.88 -14.61
C GLY A 562 9.16 20.91 -14.25
N SER A 563 9.85 21.48 -15.24
CA SER A 563 10.85 22.51 -14.97
C SER A 563 10.18 23.85 -14.68
N TYR A 564 10.77 24.66 -13.80
CA TYR A 564 10.23 25.99 -13.52
C TYR A 564 10.30 26.90 -14.76
N ALA A 565 9.27 27.73 -14.94
CA ALA A 565 9.23 28.77 -15.94
C ALA A 565 10.12 29.94 -15.50
N GLN A 566 10.84 30.52 -16.46
CA GLN A 566 11.70 31.68 -16.25
C GLN A 566 11.68 32.54 -17.52
N ASN A 567 11.94 33.83 -17.38
CA ASN A 567 11.91 34.82 -18.46
C ASN A 567 10.67 34.70 -19.37
N SER A 568 9.50 34.48 -18.77
CA SER A 568 8.29 34.18 -19.53
C SER A 568 7.02 34.52 -18.75
N TRP A 569 5.96 34.78 -19.50
CA TRP A 569 4.62 34.96 -18.97
C TRP A 569 3.91 33.63 -18.77
N GLN A 570 3.21 33.49 -17.65
CA GLN A 570 2.21 32.45 -17.40
C GLN A 570 0.88 33.15 -17.09
N GLY A 571 0.02 33.27 -18.09
CA GLY A 571 -1.20 34.07 -17.98
C GLY A 571 -0.88 35.54 -17.70
N SER A 572 -1.44 36.11 -16.63
CA SER A 572 -1.19 37.51 -16.22
C SER A 572 0.05 37.71 -15.36
N TYR A 573 0.85 36.67 -15.14
CA TYR A 573 1.98 36.67 -14.22
C TYR A 573 3.29 36.50 -15.00
N TYR A 574 4.36 37.15 -14.55
CA TYR A 574 5.68 37.00 -15.17
C TYR A 574 6.66 36.31 -14.23
N LEU A 575 7.40 35.32 -14.75
CA LEU A 575 8.45 34.62 -14.04
C LEU A 575 9.80 35.18 -14.48
N LYS A 576 10.58 35.68 -13.52
CA LYS A 576 11.90 36.29 -13.74
C LYS A 576 12.97 35.25 -14.11
N SER A 577 14.20 35.69 -14.33
CA SER A 577 15.32 34.82 -14.72
C SER A 577 15.69 33.78 -13.66
N ASP A 578 15.38 34.03 -12.38
CA ASP A 578 15.55 33.09 -11.28
C ASP A 578 14.29 32.23 -11.03
N GLY A 579 13.30 32.32 -11.92
CA GLY A 579 12.03 31.60 -11.84
C GLY A 579 11.00 32.20 -10.87
N LYS A 580 11.36 33.24 -10.11
CA LYS A 580 10.43 33.88 -9.17
C LYS A 580 9.42 34.72 -9.90
N MET A 581 8.17 34.64 -9.47
CA MET A 581 7.11 35.52 -9.93
C MET A 581 7.41 36.97 -9.52
N ALA A 582 7.34 37.88 -10.49
CA ALA A 582 7.47 39.31 -10.22
C ALA A 582 6.24 39.82 -9.44
N GLN A 583 6.48 40.64 -8.42
CA GLN A 583 5.43 41.17 -7.54
C GLN A 583 5.79 42.57 -7.03
N SER A 584 4.82 43.49 -7.06
CA SER A 584 4.98 44.88 -6.61
C SER A 584 6.17 45.60 -7.25
N GLU A 585 6.42 45.35 -8.53
CA GLU A 585 7.62 45.85 -9.22
C GLU A 585 7.35 46.17 -10.69
N TRP A 586 8.16 47.06 -11.25
CA TRP A 586 8.23 47.30 -12.69
C TRP A 586 9.06 46.20 -13.36
N LEU A 587 8.55 45.71 -14.49
CA LEU A 587 9.19 44.72 -15.33
C LEU A 587 9.33 45.26 -16.75
N TYR A 588 10.54 45.21 -17.30
CA TYR A 588 10.75 45.41 -18.72
C TYR A 588 10.81 44.07 -19.44
N ASP A 589 9.87 43.83 -20.36
CA ASP A 589 9.90 42.67 -21.24
C ASP A 589 10.57 43.05 -22.56
N SER A 590 11.75 42.49 -22.82
CA SER A 590 12.54 42.76 -24.03
C SER A 590 11.89 42.21 -25.30
N SER A 591 11.02 41.20 -25.19
CA SER A 591 10.28 40.61 -26.32
C SER A 591 9.22 41.59 -26.82
N TYR A 592 8.54 42.26 -25.91
CA TYR A 592 7.52 43.27 -26.22
C TYR A 592 8.06 44.70 -26.27
N LYS A 593 9.32 44.90 -25.86
CA LYS A 593 9.99 46.21 -25.74
C LYS A 593 9.14 47.21 -24.95
N ALA A 594 8.57 46.74 -23.85
CA ALA A 594 7.61 47.52 -23.07
C ALA A 594 7.77 47.25 -21.57
N TRP A 595 7.43 48.26 -20.77
CA TRP A 595 7.32 48.15 -19.32
C TRP A 595 5.93 47.70 -18.92
N TYR A 596 5.88 46.87 -17.87
CA TYR A 596 4.67 46.39 -17.21
C TYR A 596 4.84 46.63 -15.71
N TYR A 597 3.75 46.90 -15.00
CA TYR A 597 3.76 46.93 -13.55
C TYR A 597 3.03 45.71 -12.99
N LEU A 598 3.69 44.93 -12.13
CA LEU A 598 3.11 43.75 -11.49
C LEU A 598 2.59 44.13 -10.11
N LYS A 599 1.32 43.86 -9.84
CA LYS A 599 0.66 44.15 -8.56
C LYS A 599 1.21 43.28 -7.42
N SER A 600 0.74 43.54 -6.20
CA SER A 600 1.05 42.70 -5.03
C SER A 600 0.58 41.26 -5.17
N ASP A 601 -0.53 41.03 -5.89
CA ASP A 601 -1.00 39.69 -6.26
C ASP A 601 -0.18 39.04 -7.39
N GLY A 602 0.78 39.76 -7.98
CA GLY A 602 1.66 39.33 -9.07
C GLY A 602 1.10 39.49 -10.48
N SER A 603 -0.19 39.79 -10.63
CA SER A 603 -0.76 40.00 -11.95
C SER A 603 -0.42 41.38 -12.50
N TYR A 604 -0.19 41.49 -13.81
CA TYR A 604 0.11 42.78 -14.42
C TYR A 604 -1.09 43.74 -14.36
N LEU A 605 -0.77 45.02 -14.17
CA LEU A 605 -1.72 46.12 -14.10
C LEU A 605 -2.11 46.56 -15.52
N ARG A 606 -3.39 46.79 -15.77
CA ARG A 606 -3.94 47.23 -17.06
C ARG A 606 -5.14 48.15 -16.91
N ASP A 607 -5.44 48.89 -17.97
CA ASP A 607 -6.61 49.77 -18.14
C ASP A 607 -6.78 50.84 -17.05
N GLN A 608 -5.68 51.35 -16.49
CA GLN A 608 -5.78 52.35 -15.42
C GLN A 608 -4.53 53.20 -15.23
N TRP A 609 -4.72 54.33 -14.55
CA TRP A 609 -3.65 55.16 -14.02
C TRP A 609 -3.05 54.53 -12.76
N PHE A 610 -1.73 54.55 -12.67
CA PHE A 610 -0.97 54.03 -11.54
C PHE A 610 0.02 55.10 -11.05
N LYS A 611 0.03 55.35 -9.74
CA LYS A 611 0.94 56.29 -9.10
C LYS A 611 2.08 55.54 -8.44
N ASP A 612 3.30 55.84 -8.86
CA ASP A 612 4.53 55.30 -8.26
C ASP A 612 5.42 56.47 -7.81
N GLY A 613 5.57 56.60 -6.49
CA GLY A 613 6.15 57.78 -5.86
C GLY A 613 5.33 59.05 -6.16
N SER A 614 5.99 60.06 -6.72
CA SER A 614 5.35 61.34 -7.11
C SER A 614 4.81 61.33 -8.54
N ALA A 615 5.15 60.33 -9.36
CA ALA A 615 4.80 60.29 -10.77
C ALA A 615 3.57 59.42 -11.05
N TRP A 616 2.82 59.80 -12.08
CA TRP A 616 1.69 59.04 -12.60
C TRP A 616 2.05 58.40 -13.93
N TYR A 617 1.63 57.16 -14.11
CA TYR A 617 1.81 56.33 -15.30
C TYR A 617 0.46 55.77 -15.74
N TYR A 618 0.30 55.43 -17.01
CA TYR A 618 -0.89 54.73 -17.50
C TYR A 618 -0.50 53.39 -18.11
N LEU A 619 -1.19 52.32 -17.71
CA LEU A 619 -1.00 50.97 -18.26
C LEU A 619 -2.19 50.66 -19.16
N LYS A 620 -1.91 50.35 -20.43
CA LYS A 620 -2.92 50.10 -21.47
C LYS A 620 -3.64 48.75 -21.26
N ALA A 621 -4.62 48.44 -22.12
CA ALA A 621 -5.41 47.21 -22.05
C ALA A 621 -4.58 45.92 -22.12
N ASP A 622 -3.47 45.95 -22.85
CA ASP A 622 -2.51 44.85 -22.94
C ASP A 622 -1.45 44.86 -21.82
N GLY A 623 -1.57 45.77 -20.85
CA GLY A 623 -0.68 45.90 -19.71
C GLY A 623 0.58 46.73 -19.97
N LYS A 624 0.84 47.14 -21.22
CA LYS A 624 2.02 47.94 -21.55
C LYS A 624 1.88 49.35 -20.99
N MET A 625 2.93 49.85 -20.38
CA MET A 625 3.04 51.25 -20.00
C MET A 625 3.02 52.14 -21.24
N ALA A 626 2.17 53.15 -21.23
CA ALA A 626 2.14 54.17 -22.25
C ALA A 626 3.39 55.06 -22.17
N GLN A 627 3.99 55.37 -23.33
CA GLN A 627 5.22 56.17 -23.44
C GLN A 627 5.17 56.99 -24.72
N ASN A 628 5.55 58.27 -24.65
CA ASN A 628 5.46 59.21 -25.78
C ASN A 628 4.08 59.26 -26.45
N GLU A 629 3.01 59.24 -25.64
CA GLU A 629 1.64 59.24 -26.15
C GLU A 629 0.68 59.97 -25.21
N THR A 630 -0.49 60.38 -25.75
CA THR A 630 -1.55 61.06 -25.00
C THR A 630 -2.66 60.07 -24.62
N ILE A 631 -3.01 60.02 -23.33
CA ILE A 631 -4.13 59.25 -22.80
C ILE A 631 -5.20 60.22 -22.29
N GLY A 632 -6.29 60.38 -23.06
CA GLY A 632 -7.30 61.39 -22.78
C GLY A 632 -6.75 62.81 -22.93
N ALA A 633 -6.72 63.58 -21.83
CA ALA A 633 -6.17 64.94 -21.80
C ALA A 633 -4.72 65.01 -21.26
N TYR A 634 -4.08 63.86 -21.01
CA TYR A 634 -2.81 63.79 -20.29
C TYR A 634 -1.71 63.18 -21.17
N TYR A 635 -0.59 63.89 -21.33
CA TYR A 635 0.56 63.43 -22.13
C TYR A 635 1.62 62.74 -21.25
N LEU A 636 2.11 61.57 -21.70
CA LEU A 636 3.20 60.83 -21.05
C LEU A 636 4.50 60.96 -21.85
N ASP A 637 5.59 61.31 -21.17
CA ASP A 637 6.91 61.48 -21.79
C ASP A 637 7.57 60.14 -22.20
N TYR A 638 8.82 60.20 -22.64
CA TYR A 638 9.57 59.02 -23.07
C TYR A 638 9.84 58.02 -21.95
N SER A 639 9.78 58.46 -20.69
CA SER A 639 9.88 57.60 -19.51
C SER A 639 8.53 57.05 -19.08
N GLY A 640 7.43 57.49 -19.70
CA GLY A 640 6.04 57.13 -19.37
C GLY A 640 5.45 57.95 -18.24
N LYS A 641 6.13 58.98 -17.76
CA LYS A 641 5.64 59.85 -16.69
C LYS A 641 4.68 60.87 -17.25
N TRP A 642 3.57 61.09 -16.56
CA TRP A 642 2.68 62.19 -16.85
C TRP A 642 3.39 63.51 -16.53
N ILE A 643 3.39 64.40 -17.52
CA ILE A 643 3.87 65.76 -17.40
C ILE A 643 2.70 66.72 -17.60
N SER A 644 2.64 67.74 -16.74
CA SER A 644 1.61 68.78 -16.73
C SER A 644 1.77 69.76 -17.88
#